data_AF-A0A1H9CIH5-F1
#
_entry.id   AF-A0A1H9CIH5-F1
#
_cell.length_a   1.000
_cell.length_b   1.000
_cell.length_c   1.000
_cell.angle_alpha   90.00
_cell.angle_beta   90.00
_cell.angle_gamma   90.00
#
_symmetry.space_group_name_H-M   'P 1'
#
loop_
_entity.id
_entity.type
_entity.pdbx_description
1 polymer ?
#
loop_
_entity_poly.entity_id
_entity_poly.type
_entity_poly.pdbx_seq_one_letter_code
_entity_poly.pdbx_strand_id
1 'polypeptide(L)'
;MRNPIAARAFDDLVQPVPFGIQINAKTSRNSSWRKVLLTVLMTISIAPQAQAQSLESFGVLGGSTVTNIGPTVINGNVGVSPGSAITGFPPGLVNAPYTIYRTDAVAQQAQSDLTTAYNVLASRPTTADLTGVDLGGQTLLGGVYNFNGGAQLTGTVTLDGGGNPNAVFIFNIGSTLTTAAASSVALINGARAGNVFFRVGSSATLGATTAFQGQILALTSITLITGATVNCGALLARNGAVALDNNVINICPLATDTVASALRGGGSGTASRAFTARAFGVATAIDDYRARTGNLPFSFALLSVLSPAELDLALRQLSGEVGSAVAPAAMQSTNSFLNAVLGDRSGFSTAPQGVASLPPGSGGRRDAPFGQPGSPSAGDRGSVTALSYFPQAARAPSALDAFDSLPQTPAPRSNWTIWAGGYGGYSDTTGNAGQGSSSRMVRDAGFIAGVDFHLDDNSSFGVAGAVGGTGFSLSDGLSSGRSQDFQAAVFGSTQFEAAYLRGALSYGYRAMSTTRAVTLAGFDQYAASFGTHTVAAELEAGYNLGLLTPYAAVRAQNFSAPAYAETTQAGSSIFALNYDAQTATALRVEIGTRIGWTTDLGDDKQLRLQSSIAWAHDFVSGPAPTASFQALPGSRFSLAGAEGSADSLLLSAGAELLFDNGLSLAASVDSAFAQNSQSYAGKLKLGLSF
;
A
#
# COMPACT_ATOMS: atom_id res chain seq x y z
N MET A 1 -65.92 19.10 20.87
CA MET A 1 -67.08 19.02 19.95
C MET A 1 -66.63 19.45 18.57
N ARG A 2 -66.94 18.62 17.55
CA ARG A 2 -67.01 18.84 16.09
C ARG A 2 -65.78 19.37 15.31
N ASN A 3 -65.25 18.44 14.51
CA ASN A 3 -64.61 18.50 13.16
C ASN A 3 -65.29 19.50 12.17
N PRO A 4 -64.78 19.79 10.92
CA PRO A 4 -63.81 19.01 10.10
C PRO A 4 -62.82 19.80 9.15
N ILE A 5 -61.95 19.03 8.44
CA ILE A 5 -61.50 19.14 7.02
C ILE A 5 -59.96 19.09 6.75
N ALA A 6 -59.61 18.07 5.94
CA ALA A 6 -58.56 17.92 4.89
C ALA A 6 -57.11 17.43 5.17
N ALA A 7 -56.86 16.25 4.56
CA ALA A 7 -55.71 15.86 3.72
C ALA A 7 -54.41 15.33 4.38
N ARG A 8 -54.28 13.99 4.40
CA ARG A 8 -53.20 13.20 3.76
C ARG A 8 -53.45 11.71 4.01
N ALA A 9 -53.69 10.96 2.93
CA ALA A 9 -53.76 9.51 2.92
C ALA A 9 -52.57 9.02 2.10
N PHE A 10 -51.75 8.13 2.67
CA PHE A 10 -50.99 7.03 2.06
C PHE A 10 -50.04 6.50 3.13
N ASP A 11 -50.58 5.60 3.96
CA ASP A 11 -49.81 4.66 4.78
C ASP A 11 -50.47 3.28 4.59
N ASP A 12 -49.67 2.23 4.73
CA ASP A 12 -49.95 0.79 4.50
C ASP A 12 -49.72 0.24 3.09
N LEU A 13 -48.51 -0.34 2.88
CA LEU A 13 -48.29 -1.70 2.36
C LEU A 13 -46.82 -1.91 1.92
N VAL A 14 -45.95 -2.45 2.79
CA VAL A 14 -44.83 -3.33 2.36
C VAL A 14 -44.50 -4.34 3.47
N GLN A 15 -44.98 -5.57 3.31
CA GLN A 15 -44.40 -6.75 3.95
C GLN A 15 -43.43 -7.44 2.96
N PRO A 16 -42.34 -8.06 3.42
CA PRO A 16 -41.41 -8.78 2.55
C PRO A 16 -42.01 -10.13 2.12
N VAL A 17 -42.19 -10.32 0.80
CA VAL A 17 -42.59 -11.58 0.17
C VAL A 17 -41.32 -12.26 -0.40
N PRO A 18 -41.12 -13.57 -0.20
CA PRO A 18 -39.97 -14.28 -0.75
C PRO A 18 -40.17 -14.59 -2.24
N PHE A 19 -39.34 -14.03 -3.12
CA PHE A 19 -39.27 -14.45 -4.52
C PHE A 19 -38.31 -15.63 -4.68
N GLY A 20 -38.88 -16.84 -4.76
CA GLY A 20 -38.18 -18.03 -5.25
C GLY A 20 -38.23 -18.08 -6.78
N ILE A 21 -37.06 -18.09 -7.43
CA ILE A 21 -36.95 -18.33 -8.87
C ILE A 21 -37.06 -19.84 -9.10
N GLN A 22 -38.17 -20.30 -9.68
CA GLN A 22 -38.26 -21.64 -10.28
C GLN A 22 -37.67 -21.60 -11.70
N ILE A 23 -36.53 -22.25 -11.89
CA ILE A 23 -35.98 -22.52 -13.22
C ILE A 23 -36.56 -23.84 -13.70
N ASN A 24 -37.58 -23.77 -14.56
CA ASN A 24 -38.12 -24.94 -15.26
C ASN A 24 -37.26 -25.19 -16.51
N ALA A 25 -36.22 -26.00 -16.37
CA ALA A 25 -35.31 -26.33 -17.47
C ALA A 25 -35.97 -27.35 -18.42
N LYS A 26 -36.49 -26.87 -19.55
CA LYS A 26 -36.88 -27.73 -20.67
C LYS A 26 -35.62 -28.12 -21.45
N THR A 27 -35.44 -29.43 -21.56
CA THR A 27 -34.28 -30.19 -22.04
C THR A 27 -33.85 -29.85 -23.46
N SER A 28 -32.53 -29.70 -23.66
CA SER A 28 -31.87 -29.96 -24.95
C SER A 28 -30.43 -30.48 -24.77
N ARG A 29 -30.30 -31.79 -25.02
CA ARG A 29 -29.22 -32.54 -25.70
C ARG A 29 -27.73 -32.25 -25.44
N ASN A 30 -27.05 -33.33 -24.98
CA ASN A 30 -25.66 -33.75 -25.21
C ASN A 30 -24.54 -32.80 -24.72
N SER A 31 -23.41 -33.23 -24.15
CA SER A 31 -22.90 -34.53 -23.72
C SER A 31 -21.75 -34.31 -22.71
N SER A 32 -21.54 -35.28 -21.82
CA SER A 32 -20.22 -35.78 -21.40
C SER A 32 -19.17 -34.88 -20.69
N TRP A 33 -19.53 -34.08 -19.69
CA TRP A 33 -18.50 -33.48 -18.77
C TRP A 33 -18.84 -33.47 -17.26
N ARG A 34 -19.88 -34.17 -16.80
CA ARG A 34 -20.37 -34.10 -15.39
C ARG A 34 -20.22 -35.39 -14.55
N LYS A 35 -19.10 -36.12 -14.66
CA LYS A 35 -18.82 -37.28 -13.78
C LYS A 35 -17.44 -37.25 -13.10
N VAL A 36 -16.98 -36.09 -12.61
CA VAL A 36 -15.86 -36.01 -11.64
C VAL A 36 -16.12 -34.96 -10.55
N LEU A 37 -17.33 -34.92 -9.97
CA LEU A 37 -17.57 -34.18 -8.73
C LEU A 37 -18.63 -34.94 -7.92
N LEU A 38 -18.20 -36.03 -7.28
CA LEU A 38 -18.96 -36.77 -6.28
C LEU A 38 -18.11 -36.83 -5.01
N THR A 39 -18.45 -35.96 -4.07
CA THR A 39 -18.41 -36.15 -2.61
C THR A 39 -17.06 -36.50 -1.96
N VAL A 40 -16.28 -35.46 -1.64
CA VAL A 40 -15.43 -35.47 -0.42
C VAL A 40 -16.10 -34.54 0.58
N LEU A 41 -16.96 -35.10 1.43
CA LEU A 41 -17.40 -34.46 2.67
C LEU A 41 -16.22 -34.60 3.65
N MET A 42 -15.29 -33.65 3.57
CA MET A 42 -14.21 -33.51 4.54
C MET A 42 -14.83 -32.86 5.78
N THR A 43 -15.17 -33.67 6.78
CA THR A 43 -15.34 -33.17 8.14
C THR A 43 -13.99 -32.61 8.58
N ILE A 44 -13.83 -31.29 8.49
CA ILE A 44 -12.78 -30.58 9.19
C ILE A 44 -13.14 -30.72 10.68
N SER A 45 -12.48 -31.64 11.36
CA SER A 45 -12.36 -31.55 12.80
C SER A 45 -11.66 -30.23 13.09
N ILE A 46 -12.45 -29.21 13.45
CA ILE A 46 -11.92 -28.03 14.13
C ILE A 46 -11.45 -28.59 15.47
N ALA A 47 -10.17 -28.95 15.57
CA ALA A 47 -9.56 -29.07 16.88
C ALA A 47 -9.88 -27.76 17.60
N PRO A 48 -10.40 -27.77 18.84
CA PRO A 48 -10.48 -26.53 19.61
C PRO A 48 -9.08 -25.92 19.53
N GLN A 49 -8.97 -24.70 19.01
CA GLN A 49 -7.70 -23.97 19.05
C GLN A 49 -7.23 -24.08 20.49
N ALA A 50 -6.11 -24.78 20.71
CA ALA A 50 -5.44 -24.70 21.99
C ALA A 50 -5.26 -23.20 22.23
N GLN A 51 -5.93 -22.65 23.24
CA GLN A 51 -5.78 -21.25 23.59
C GLN A 51 -4.28 -20.98 23.65
N ALA A 52 -3.78 -20.10 22.79
CA ALA A 52 -2.40 -19.66 22.82
C ALA A 52 -2.16 -19.10 24.23
N GLN A 53 -1.43 -19.86 25.05
CA GLN A 53 -1.03 -19.36 26.36
C GLN A 53 0.07 -18.33 26.10
N SER A 54 -0.15 -17.11 26.57
CA SER A 54 0.86 -16.05 26.46
C SER A 54 2.00 -16.32 27.43
N LEU A 55 3.20 -15.81 27.11
CA LEU A 55 4.34 -15.85 28.03
C LEU A 55 4.01 -15.29 29.43
N GLU A 56 3.06 -14.36 29.54
CA GLU A 56 2.59 -13.80 30.83
C GLU A 56 1.97 -14.86 31.77
N SER A 57 1.46 -15.96 31.21
CA SER A 57 0.89 -17.06 31.98
C SER A 57 1.96 -17.95 32.62
N PHE A 58 3.24 -17.83 32.22
CA PHE A 58 4.34 -18.63 32.74
C PHE A 58 4.98 -17.98 33.96
N GLY A 59 5.02 -18.71 35.07
CA GLY A 59 5.82 -18.34 36.24
C GLY A 59 7.26 -18.81 36.14
N VAL A 60 7.48 -19.90 35.41
CA VAL A 60 8.81 -20.49 35.19
C VAL A 60 8.93 -20.99 33.76
N LEU A 61 9.98 -20.57 33.05
CA LEU A 61 10.30 -21.06 31.71
C LEU A 61 11.81 -21.31 31.61
N GLY A 62 12.20 -22.55 31.29
CA GLY A 62 13.59 -22.95 31.11
C GLY A 62 13.95 -23.26 29.65
N GLY A 63 15.17 -22.90 29.25
CA GLY A 63 15.74 -23.24 27.95
C GLY A 63 16.19 -24.70 27.87
N SER A 64 16.82 -25.18 28.94
CA SER A 64 17.38 -26.54 29.01
C SER A 64 16.62 -27.46 29.96
N THR A 65 16.39 -27.04 31.21
CA THR A 65 15.71 -27.83 32.24
C THR A 65 15.01 -26.94 33.26
N VAL A 66 14.00 -27.47 33.96
CA VAL A 66 13.49 -26.90 35.21
C VAL A 66 13.66 -27.95 36.31
N THR A 67 14.39 -27.62 37.36
CA THR A 67 14.63 -28.54 38.49
C THR A 67 14.10 -27.94 39.78
N ASN A 68 13.51 -28.78 40.62
CA ASN A 68 13.05 -28.38 41.94
C ASN A 68 13.49 -29.39 43.01
N ILE A 69 14.04 -28.89 44.12
CA ILE A 69 14.43 -29.69 45.28
C ILE A 69 13.72 -29.08 46.50
N GLY A 70 12.55 -29.61 46.87
CA GLY A 70 11.77 -29.12 48.01
C GLY A 70 10.32 -28.72 47.68
N PRO A 71 9.50 -28.33 48.66
CA PRO A 71 8.07 -28.07 48.46
C PRO A 71 7.81 -26.67 47.87
N THR A 72 8.31 -26.42 46.67
CA THR A 72 8.06 -25.19 45.91
C THR A 72 6.59 -25.10 45.46
N VAL A 73 5.99 -23.90 45.54
CA VAL A 73 4.64 -23.63 45.04
C VAL A 73 4.69 -22.61 43.91
N ILE A 74 4.11 -22.97 42.76
CA ILE A 74 4.05 -22.11 41.57
C ILE A 74 2.58 -21.84 41.24
N ASN A 75 2.21 -20.56 41.31
CA ASN A 75 0.95 -20.03 40.80
C ASN A 75 1.21 -19.41 39.41
N GLY A 76 1.53 -20.27 38.45
CA GLY A 76 1.85 -19.94 37.06
C GLY A 76 2.24 -21.18 36.26
N ASN A 77 2.16 -21.11 34.93
CA ASN A 77 2.59 -22.21 34.06
C ASN A 77 4.10 -22.46 34.18
N VAL A 78 4.50 -23.72 34.02
CA VAL A 78 5.91 -24.13 34.00
C VAL A 78 6.24 -24.70 32.63
N GLY A 79 7.25 -24.17 31.96
CA GLY A 79 7.62 -24.59 30.61
C GLY A 79 9.08 -24.98 30.48
N VAL A 80 9.38 -25.89 29.56
CA VAL A 80 10.74 -26.11 29.06
C VAL A 80 10.74 -26.30 27.55
N SER A 81 11.64 -25.60 26.86
CA SER A 81 11.92 -25.76 25.43
C SER A 81 13.24 -25.05 25.08
N PRO A 82 14.10 -25.56 24.18
CA PRO A 82 13.99 -26.85 23.47
C PRO A 82 14.32 -28.06 24.35
N GLY A 83 14.80 -27.85 25.58
CA GLY A 83 14.95 -28.92 26.55
C GLY A 83 13.62 -29.63 26.88
N SER A 84 13.71 -30.78 27.58
CA SER A 84 12.55 -31.65 27.85
C SER A 84 12.35 -32.02 29.31
N ALA A 85 13.33 -31.74 30.18
CA ALA A 85 13.27 -32.17 31.58
C ALA A 85 12.67 -31.08 32.49
N ILE A 86 11.58 -31.45 33.15
CA ILE A 86 11.05 -30.73 34.32
C ILE A 86 10.90 -31.74 35.45
N THR A 87 11.70 -31.60 36.51
CA THR A 87 11.83 -32.57 37.62
C THR A 87 11.54 -31.93 38.98
N GLY A 88 11.17 -32.76 39.96
CA GLY A 88 10.90 -32.30 41.33
C GLY A 88 9.46 -31.82 41.59
N PHE A 89 8.51 -32.18 40.73
CA PHE A 89 7.07 -31.91 40.90
C PHE A 89 6.31 -33.25 40.86
N PRO A 90 6.15 -33.97 41.99
CA PRO A 90 6.35 -33.59 43.40
C PRO A 90 7.82 -33.66 43.92
N PRO A 91 8.15 -33.05 45.10
CA PRO A 91 7.25 -32.39 46.06
C PRO A 91 6.83 -30.96 45.68
N GLY A 92 7.40 -30.38 44.64
CA GLY A 92 6.90 -29.12 44.09
C GLY A 92 5.47 -29.23 43.58
N LEU A 93 4.74 -28.13 43.63
CA LEU A 93 3.34 -28.03 43.26
C LEU A 93 3.14 -26.88 42.26
N VAL A 94 2.46 -27.18 41.15
CA VAL A 94 1.90 -26.16 40.25
C VAL A 94 0.40 -26.11 40.54
N ASN A 95 -0.10 -24.97 41.01
CA ASN A 95 -1.50 -24.82 41.38
C ASN A 95 -2.38 -24.68 40.14
N ALA A 96 -3.56 -25.32 40.16
CA ALA A 96 -4.58 -25.10 39.13
C ALA A 96 -5.01 -23.61 39.10
N PRO A 97 -5.32 -23.03 37.93
CA PRO A 97 -5.51 -23.68 36.62
C PRO A 97 -4.22 -23.90 35.82
N TYR A 98 -3.05 -23.60 36.39
CA TYR A 98 -1.77 -23.69 35.69
C TYR A 98 -1.29 -25.13 35.53
N THR A 99 -0.43 -25.35 34.54
CA THR A 99 0.04 -26.68 34.15
C THR A 99 1.50 -26.64 33.67
N ILE A 100 2.07 -27.82 33.44
CA ILE A 100 3.44 -28.02 32.99
C ILE A 100 3.46 -28.35 31.48
N TYR A 101 4.23 -27.59 30.71
CA TYR A 101 4.44 -27.75 29.26
C TYR A 101 5.87 -28.23 28.99
N ARG A 102 6.02 -29.30 28.20
CA ARG A 102 7.33 -29.93 27.93
C ARG A 102 7.56 -30.06 26.43
N THR A 103 8.39 -29.18 25.88
CA THR A 103 8.84 -29.22 24.48
C THR A 103 7.68 -29.16 23.46
N ASP A 104 6.47 -28.79 23.89
CA ASP A 104 5.30 -28.66 23.02
C ASP A 104 5.26 -27.28 22.34
N ALA A 105 4.27 -27.10 21.46
CA ALA A 105 4.09 -25.86 20.70
C ALA A 105 3.88 -24.63 21.62
N VAL A 106 3.30 -24.80 22.80
CA VAL A 106 3.05 -23.69 23.75
C VAL A 106 4.37 -23.27 24.40
N ALA A 107 5.17 -24.22 24.88
CA ALA A 107 6.50 -23.93 25.44
C ALA A 107 7.47 -23.38 24.38
N GLN A 108 7.39 -23.85 23.14
CA GLN A 108 8.17 -23.31 22.02
C GLN A 108 7.78 -21.87 21.70
N GLN A 109 6.48 -21.56 21.63
CA GLN A 109 6.01 -20.19 21.42
C GLN A 109 6.42 -19.28 22.57
N ALA A 110 6.30 -19.73 23.82
CA ALA A 110 6.72 -18.96 24.99
C ALA A 110 8.23 -18.61 24.95
N GLN A 111 9.09 -19.51 24.48
CA GLN A 111 10.53 -19.23 24.30
C GLN A 111 10.81 -18.23 23.16
N SER A 112 10.01 -18.27 22.09
CA SER A 112 10.07 -17.27 21.02
C SER A 112 9.67 -15.89 21.55
N ASP A 113 8.54 -15.81 22.25
CA ASP A 113 8.05 -14.57 22.88
C ASP A 113 9.08 -14.03 23.89
N LEU A 114 9.71 -14.89 24.69
CA LEU A 114 10.76 -14.53 25.62
C LEU A 114 11.97 -13.93 24.90
N THR A 115 12.35 -14.50 23.76
CA THR A 115 13.45 -13.98 22.94
C THR A 115 13.14 -12.58 22.42
N THR A 116 11.92 -12.36 21.91
CA THR A 116 11.51 -11.02 21.48
C THR A 116 11.49 -10.05 22.65
N ALA A 117 10.89 -10.42 23.78
CA ALA A 117 10.84 -9.61 25.00
C ALA A 117 12.24 -9.19 25.49
N TYR A 118 13.17 -10.15 25.53
CA TYR A 118 14.55 -9.92 25.93
C TYR A 118 15.24 -8.88 25.05
N ASN A 119 15.01 -8.92 23.73
CA ASN A 119 15.58 -7.97 22.78
C ASN A 119 14.90 -6.60 22.86
N VAL A 120 13.57 -6.55 23.05
CA VAL A 120 12.81 -5.31 23.27
C VAL A 120 13.35 -4.57 24.48
N LEU A 121 13.54 -5.25 25.61
CA LEU A 121 14.07 -4.63 26.83
C LEU A 121 15.52 -4.15 26.64
N ALA A 122 16.35 -4.94 25.95
CA ALA A 122 17.74 -4.59 25.67
C ALA A 122 17.88 -3.35 24.77
N SER A 123 16.91 -3.10 23.89
CA SER A 123 16.93 -1.95 22.96
C SER A 123 16.43 -0.65 23.59
N ARG A 124 16.05 -0.64 24.87
CA ARG A 124 15.50 0.55 25.51
C ARG A 124 16.58 1.59 25.78
N PRO A 125 16.34 2.89 25.47
CA PRO A 125 17.27 3.96 25.78
C PRO A 125 17.57 4.04 27.28
N THR A 126 18.85 4.15 27.64
CA THR A 126 19.30 4.23 29.03
C THR A 126 18.84 5.54 29.69
N THR A 127 18.19 5.44 30.85
CA THR A 127 17.92 6.58 31.73
C THR A 127 19.11 6.88 32.63
N ALA A 128 19.71 5.84 33.22
CA ALA A 128 20.91 5.98 34.04
C ALA A 128 21.79 4.71 33.95
N ASP A 129 23.10 4.89 34.07
CA ASP A 129 24.05 3.80 34.25
C ASP A 129 24.36 3.65 35.75
N LEU A 130 24.10 2.45 36.29
CA LEU A 130 24.33 2.10 37.69
C LEU A 130 25.46 1.08 37.84
N THR A 131 26.33 0.94 36.83
CA THR A 131 27.49 0.04 36.88
C THR A 131 28.31 0.26 38.14
N GLY A 132 28.49 -0.82 38.92
CA GLY A 132 29.26 -0.80 40.17
C GLY A 132 28.49 -0.33 41.41
N VAL A 133 27.23 0.10 41.25
CA VAL A 133 26.34 0.49 42.36
C VAL A 133 25.55 -0.73 42.82
N ASP A 134 25.50 -0.97 44.14
CA ASP A 134 24.58 -1.93 44.73
C ASP A 134 23.16 -1.35 44.72
N LEU A 135 22.18 -2.14 44.27
CA LEU A 135 20.76 -1.74 44.26
C LEU A 135 20.21 -1.55 45.67
N GLY A 136 20.83 -2.17 46.67
CA GLY A 136 20.50 -2.03 48.08
C GLY A 136 20.57 -0.58 48.56
N GLY A 137 19.51 -0.13 49.24
CA GLY A 137 19.38 1.22 49.77
C GLY A 137 18.99 2.28 48.73
N GLN A 138 18.92 1.93 47.45
CA GLN A 138 18.50 2.87 46.41
C GLN A 138 16.99 3.09 46.43
N THR A 139 16.58 4.32 46.11
CA THR A 139 15.20 4.65 45.73
C THR A 139 15.22 5.15 44.30
N LEU A 140 14.63 4.37 43.39
CA LEU A 140 14.67 4.61 41.95
C LEU A 140 13.28 5.01 41.46
N LEU A 141 13.22 5.99 40.55
CA LEU A 141 11.99 6.34 39.83
C LEU A 141 11.82 5.45 38.59
N GLY A 142 10.71 5.58 37.86
CA GLY A 142 10.54 4.89 36.59
C GLY A 142 11.66 5.24 35.60
N GLY A 143 12.28 4.23 34.99
CA GLY A 143 13.39 4.40 34.06
C GLY A 143 14.09 3.09 33.65
N VAL A 144 15.08 3.24 32.77
CA VAL A 144 15.96 2.17 32.28
C VAL A 144 17.34 2.33 32.90
N TYR A 145 17.76 1.33 33.68
CA TYR A 145 18.98 1.29 34.47
C TYR A 145 19.93 0.25 33.88
N ASN A 146 21.05 0.72 33.32
CA ASN A 146 22.03 -0.17 32.71
C ASN A 146 23.16 -0.53 33.69
N PHE A 147 23.71 -1.73 33.52
CA PHE A 147 24.94 -2.19 34.14
C PHE A 147 25.81 -2.83 33.06
N ASN A 148 27.04 -2.37 32.88
CA ASN A 148 28.00 -2.99 31.97
C ASN A 148 28.46 -4.38 32.49
N GLY A 149 28.50 -4.54 33.81
CA GLY A 149 28.81 -5.79 34.50
C GLY A 149 27.61 -6.44 35.19
N GLY A 150 27.87 -7.04 36.35
CA GLY A 150 26.82 -7.62 37.18
C GLY A 150 26.14 -6.58 38.06
N ALA A 151 24.92 -6.88 38.48
CA ALA A 151 24.19 -6.11 39.49
C ALA A 151 24.06 -6.93 40.77
N GLN A 152 24.28 -6.25 41.90
CA GLN A 152 24.09 -6.81 43.24
C GLN A 152 22.90 -6.12 43.91
N LEU A 153 22.17 -6.88 44.71
CA LEU A 153 21.13 -6.36 45.59
C LEU A 153 21.37 -6.86 47.01
N THR A 154 21.91 -5.98 47.85
CA THR A 154 22.14 -6.22 49.28
C THR A 154 21.18 -5.40 50.13
N GLY A 155 20.14 -6.04 50.69
CA GLY A 155 19.07 -5.35 51.40
C GLY A 155 17.92 -4.96 50.47
N THR A 156 17.34 -3.78 50.66
CA THR A 156 16.12 -3.37 49.95
C THR A 156 16.41 -2.35 48.86
N VAL A 157 15.95 -2.61 47.63
CA VAL A 157 15.78 -1.57 46.61
C VAL A 157 14.34 -1.10 46.62
N THR A 158 14.13 0.22 46.62
CA THR A 158 12.81 0.84 46.59
C THR A 158 12.53 1.38 45.19
N LEU A 159 11.46 0.93 44.56
CA LEU A 159 10.99 1.42 43.28
C LEU A 159 9.79 2.32 43.53
N ASP A 160 9.96 3.60 43.23
CA ASP A 160 9.00 4.66 43.48
C ASP A 160 8.30 5.05 42.18
N GLY A 161 6.99 4.78 42.11
CA GLY A 161 6.18 5.12 40.95
C GLY A 161 5.94 6.62 40.77
N GLY A 162 6.28 7.46 41.77
CA GLY A 162 6.06 8.90 41.73
C GLY A 162 4.58 9.30 41.62
N GLY A 163 3.67 8.43 42.05
CA GLY A 163 2.23 8.58 41.85
C GLY A 163 1.74 8.11 40.48
N ASN A 164 2.62 7.63 39.59
CA ASN A 164 2.27 7.10 38.29
C ASN A 164 2.18 5.55 38.34
N PRO A 165 0.97 4.96 38.22
CA PRO A 165 0.81 3.50 38.18
C PRO A 165 1.43 2.84 36.95
N ASN A 166 1.74 3.63 35.91
CA ASN A 166 2.39 3.22 34.67
C ASN A 166 3.91 3.48 34.70
N ALA A 167 4.51 3.72 35.87
CA ALA A 167 5.95 3.77 35.99
C ALA A 167 6.57 2.41 35.67
N VAL A 168 7.61 2.41 34.83
CA VAL A 168 8.28 1.21 34.31
C VAL A 168 9.72 1.21 34.76
N PHE A 169 10.19 0.07 35.22
CA PHE A 169 11.54 -0.12 35.73
C PHE A 169 12.21 -1.23 34.93
N ILE A 170 13.27 -0.89 34.19
CA ILE A 170 14.00 -1.86 33.38
C ILE A 170 15.45 -1.87 33.86
N PHE A 171 15.91 -3.01 34.36
CA PHE A 171 17.29 -3.24 34.74
C PHE A 171 17.97 -4.05 33.64
N ASN A 172 18.77 -3.40 32.81
CA ASN A 172 19.54 -4.01 31.74
C ASN A 172 20.94 -4.35 32.24
N ILE A 173 21.12 -5.59 32.66
CA ILE A 173 22.33 -6.08 33.32
C ILE A 173 23.19 -6.81 32.29
N GLY A 174 24.45 -6.40 32.15
CA GLY A 174 25.40 -6.93 31.18
C GLY A 174 25.84 -8.36 31.48
N SER A 175 25.96 -8.72 32.76
CA SER A 175 26.27 -10.09 33.20
C SER A 175 25.25 -10.64 34.21
N THR A 176 25.65 -10.87 35.47
CA THR A 176 24.86 -11.59 36.47
C THR A 176 24.04 -10.66 37.35
N LEU A 177 22.82 -11.07 37.70
CA LEU A 177 22.07 -10.51 38.83
C LEU A 177 22.27 -11.41 40.06
N THR A 178 22.61 -10.84 41.21
CA THR A 178 22.69 -11.60 42.46
C THR A 178 22.06 -10.82 43.59
N THR A 179 21.23 -11.48 44.39
CA THR A 179 20.70 -10.89 45.64
C THR A 179 21.36 -11.56 46.83
N ALA A 180 21.73 -10.78 47.84
CA ALA A 180 22.10 -11.30 49.15
C ALA A 180 20.88 -11.96 49.83
N ALA A 181 21.14 -12.74 50.88
CA ALA A 181 20.07 -13.32 51.68
C ALA A 181 19.20 -12.22 52.33
N ALA A 182 17.90 -12.47 52.44
CA ALA A 182 16.91 -11.52 52.97
C ALA A 182 16.84 -10.15 52.27
N SER A 183 17.30 -10.04 51.02
CA SER A 183 17.10 -8.86 50.18
C SER A 183 15.65 -8.70 49.71
N SER A 184 15.26 -7.49 49.30
CA SER A 184 13.90 -7.26 48.78
C SER A 184 13.80 -6.18 47.71
N VAL A 185 12.78 -6.31 46.85
CA VAL A 185 12.34 -5.26 45.93
C VAL A 185 11.03 -4.68 46.47
N ALA A 186 11.09 -3.46 47.00
CA ALA A 186 9.93 -2.75 47.54
C ALA A 186 9.31 -1.84 46.47
N LEU A 187 7.98 -1.83 46.38
CA LEU A 187 7.24 -0.98 45.45
C LEU A 187 6.43 0.04 46.26
N ILE A 188 6.58 1.33 45.93
CA ILE A 188 5.86 2.41 46.60
C ILE A 188 5.22 3.37 45.60
N ASN A 189 4.30 4.22 46.09
CA ASN A 189 3.73 5.36 45.36
C ASN A 189 3.24 5.01 43.94
N GLY A 190 2.52 3.89 43.81
CA GLY A 190 1.94 3.46 42.54
C GLY A 190 2.81 2.52 41.70
N ALA A 191 4.07 2.25 42.06
CA ALA A 191 4.87 1.25 41.35
C ALA A 191 4.18 -0.13 41.39
N ARG A 192 4.20 -0.83 40.25
CA ARG A 192 3.56 -2.15 40.08
C ARG A 192 4.59 -3.17 39.58
N ALA A 193 4.61 -4.36 40.19
CA ALA A 193 5.60 -5.40 39.86
C ALA A 193 5.49 -5.88 38.41
N GLY A 194 4.30 -5.83 37.82
CA GLY A 194 4.07 -6.12 36.40
C GLY A 194 4.79 -5.17 35.43
N ASN A 195 5.40 -4.08 35.92
CA ASN A 195 6.19 -3.12 35.12
C ASN A 195 7.68 -3.12 35.52
N VAL A 196 8.15 -4.16 36.22
CA VAL A 196 9.52 -4.27 36.72
C VAL A 196 10.24 -5.42 36.02
N PHE A 197 11.18 -5.11 35.14
CA PHE A 197 11.86 -6.08 34.31
C PHE A 197 13.37 -6.10 34.62
N PHE A 198 13.92 -7.29 34.83
CA PHE A 198 15.35 -7.53 34.96
C PHE A 198 15.82 -8.35 33.76
N ARG A 199 16.42 -7.68 32.78
CA ARG A 199 17.08 -8.34 31.64
C ARG A 199 18.51 -8.64 32.05
N VAL A 200 18.87 -9.91 32.13
CA VAL A 200 20.15 -10.38 32.65
C VAL A 200 20.98 -11.00 31.52
N GLY A 201 22.19 -10.48 31.31
CA GLY A 201 23.10 -10.87 30.22
C GLY A 201 23.69 -12.27 30.36
N SER A 202 23.75 -12.79 31.59
CA SER A 202 24.05 -14.18 31.88
C SER A 202 22.99 -14.79 32.79
N SER A 203 23.31 -15.02 34.06
CA SER A 203 22.48 -15.77 35.01
C SER A 203 22.02 -14.89 36.18
N ALA A 204 20.85 -15.21 36.73
CA ALA A 204 20.33 -14.60 37.94
C ALA A 204 20.34 -15.58 39.11
N THR A 205 20.77 -15.14 40.29
CA THR A 205 20.69 -15.90 41.55
C THR A 205 19.98 -15.09 42.62
N LEU A 206 18.85 -15.59 43.11
CA LEU A 206 18.19 -14.99 44.27
C LEU A 206 18.66 -15.70 45.54
N GLY A 207 19.31 -14.96 46.45
CA GLY A 207 19.76 -15.46 47.74
C GLY A 207 18.60 -15.91 48.64
N ALA A 208 18.93 -16.70 49.66
CA ALA A 208 17.95 -17.28 50.58
C ALA A 208 16.99 -16.22 51.12
N THR A 209 15.71 -16.57 51.22
CA THR A 209 14.64 -15.70 51.76
C THR A 209 14.50 -14.31 51.11
N THR A 210 15.02 -14.11 49.89
CA THR A 210 14.78 -12.89 49.11
C THR A 210 13.30 -12.70 48.81
N ALA A 211 12.76 -11.51 49.01
CA ALA A 211 11.40 -11.13 48.61
C ALA A 211 11.43 -10.30 47.32
N PHE A 212 11.25 -10.96 46.18
CA PHE A 212 11.42 -10.37 44.85
C PHE A 212 10.09 -9.91 44.24
N GLN A 213 10.16 -8.82 43.48
CA GLN A 213 9.05 -8.27 42.67
C GLN A 213 9.58 -7.98 41.26
N GLY A 214 8.91 -8.48 40.23
CA GLY A 214 9.28 -8.26 38.83
C GLY A 214 9.65 -9.53 38.06
N GLN A 215 9.83 -9.37 36.76
CA GLN A 215 10.14 -10.44 35.82
C GLN A 215 11.65 -10.52 35.59
N ILE A 216 12.22 -11.71 35.72
CA ILE A 216 13.63 -11.97 35.37
C ILE A 216 13.67 -12.65 34.01
N LEU A 217 14.32 -11.99 33.05
CA LEU A 217 14.60 -12.52 31.72
C LEU A 217 16.12 -12.73 31.62
N ALA A 218 16.59 -13.95 31.84
CA ALA A 218 18.01 -14.29 31.86
C ALA A 218 18.44 -14.97 30.55
N LEU A 219 19.64 -14.65 30.05
CA LEU A 219 20.17 -15.30 28.86
C LEU A 219 20.52 -16.76 29.12
N THR A 220 21.18 -17.04 30.25
CA THR A 220 21.62 -18.38 30.62
C THR A 220 20.69 -19.01 31.63
N SER A 221 20.94 -18.91 32.94
CA SER A 221 20.20 -19.68 33.95
C SER A 221 19.64 -18.80 35.06
N ILE A 222 18.63 -19.31 35.77
CA ILE A 222 18.06 -18.67 36.96
C ILE A 222 18.11 -19.67 38.11
N THR A 223 18.59 -19.24 39.28
CA THR A 223 18.63 -20.05 40.50
C THR A 223 17.96 -19.30 41.64
N LEU A 224 17.02 -19.93 42.31
CA LEU A 224 16.46 -19.46 43.56
C LEU A 224 16.99 -20.33 44.70
N ILE A 225 17.63 -19.72 45.68
CA ILE A 225 18.07 -20.39 46.89
C ILE A 225 16.87 -20.58 47.84
N THR A 226 16.99 -21.54 48.76
CA THR A 226 15.95 -21.96 49.70
C THR A 226 15.14 -20.79 50.29
N GLY A 227 13.83 -20.84 50.13
CA GLY A 227 12.90 -19.88 50.75
C GLY A 227 12.81 -18.51 50.07
N ALA A 228 13.54 -18.26 48.97
CA ALA A 228 13.30 -17.09 48.14
C ALA A 228 11.87 -17.10 47.58
N THR A 229 11.22 -15.93 47.54
CA THR A 229 9.83 -15.75 47.10
C THR A 229 9.76 -14.71 46.00
N VAL A 230 9.08 -15.04 44.90
CA VAL A 230 8.68 -14.09 43.86
C VAL A 230 7.22 -13.75 44.09
N ASN A 231 6.96 -12.61 44.72
CA ASN A 231 5.62 -12.21 45.13
C ASN A 231 4.72 -11.88 43.94
N CYS A 232 5.30 -11.40 42.85
CA CYS A 232 4.61 -11.00 41.61
C CYS A 232 5.67 -10.93 40.51
N GLY A 233 5.73 -11.94 39.63
CA GLY A 233 6.79 -12.01 38.62
C GLY A 233 6.91 -13.34 37.90
N ALA A 234 7.94 -13.45 37.07
CA ALA A 234 8.23 -14.65 36.29
C ALA A 234 9.74 -14.90 36.20
N LEU A 235 10.12 -16.16 36.09
CA LEU A 235 11.51 -16.62 35.97
C LEU A 235 11.71 -17.24 34.58
N LEU A 236 12.30 -16.47 33.67
CA LEU A 236 12.33 -16.78 32.25
C LEU A 236 13.79 -16.91 31.77
N ALA A 237 14.30 -18.14 31.65
CA ALA A 237 15.65 -18.46 31.21
C ALA A 237 15.66 -18.88 29.74
N ARG A 238 16.37 -18.14 28.88
CA ARG A 238 16.39 -18.39 27.43
C ARG A 238 17.13 -19.67 27.04
N ASN A 239 18.36 -19.84 27.52
CA ASN A 239 19.23 -20.94 27.05
C ASN A 239 19.48 -22.02 28.11
N GLY A 240 19.39 -21.66 29.38
CA GLY A 240 19.81 -22.50 30.50
C GLY A 240 18.66 -22.95 31.38
N ALA A 241 19.01 -23.36 32.60
CA ALA A 241 18.10 -24.00 33.53
C ALA A 241 17.42 -23.00 34.46
N VAL A 242 16.24 -23.35 34.97
CA VAL A 242 15.67 -22.74 36.18
C VAL A 242 15.75 -23.76 37.32
N ALA A 243 16.48 -23.43 38.38
CA ALA A 243 16.66 -24.27 39.57
C ALA A 243 15.95 -23.64 40.78
N LEU A 244 15.12 -24.45 41.44
CA LEU A 244 14.24 -24.04 42.53
C LEU A 244 14.48 -24.89 43.78
N ASP A 245 14.31 -24.27 44.94
CA ASP A 245 14.43 -24.89 46.26
C ASP A 245 13.47 -24.20 47.24
N ASN A 246 12.39 -24.90 47.61
CA ASN A 246 11.40 -24.45 48.59
C ASN A 246 10.94 -22.99 48.37
N ASN A 247 10.55 -22.66 47.14
CA ASN A 247 10.20 -21.29 46.75
C ASN A 247 8.69 -21.09 46.60
N VAL A 248 8.26 -19.84 46.62
CA VAL A 248 6.89 -19.47 46.23
C VAL A 248 6.98 -18.49 45.05
N ILE A 249 6.33 -18.83 43.94
CA ILE A 249 6.32 -18.01 42.73
C ILE A 249 4.86 -17.71 42.36
N ASN A 250 4.53 -16.42 42.33
CA ASN A 250 3.23 -15.96 41.85
C ASN A 250 3.42 -15.12 40.59
N ILE A 251 2.74 -15.51 39.50
CA ILE A 251 2.64 -14.61 38.36
C ILE A 251 1.70 -13.47 38.68
N CYS A 252 1.87 -12.38 37.95
CA CYS A 252 0.88 -11.34 37.89
C CYS A 252 0.80 -10.81 36.46
N PRO A 253 -0.40 -10.37 36.03
CA PRO A 253 -0.54 -9.75 34.72
C PRO A 253 0.39 -8.53 34.65
N LEU A 254 0.95 -8.27 33.47
CA LEU A 254 1.68 -7.03 33.24
C LEU A 254 0.76 -5.87 33.61
N ALA A 255 1.33 -4.90 34.33
CA ALA A 255 0.59 -3.78 34.90
C ALA A 255 0.28 -2.77 33.81
N THR A 256 -0.68 -3.11 32.97
CA THR A 256 -0.95 -2.40 31.73
C THR A 256 -2.42 -2.01 31.71
N ASP A 257 -2.67 -0.70 31.74
CA ASP A 257 -3.88 -0.17 31.13
C ASP A 257 -3.93 -0.59 29.65
N THR A 258 -5.09 -0.45 29.02
CA THR A 258 -5.22 -0.67 27.57
C THR A 258 -4.17 0.12 26.79
N VAL A 259 -3.65 -0.42 25.67
CA VAL A 259 -2.70 0.26 24.78
C VAL A 259 -3.25 1.62 24.33
N ALA A 260 -4.56 1.72 24.13
CA ALA A 260 -5.28 2.95 23.85
C ALA A 260 -5.26 3.95 25.01
N SER A 261 -5.30 3.49 26.26
CA SER A 261 -5.13 4.34 27.45
C SER A 261 -3.68 4.80 27.63
N ALA A 262 -2.71 3.93 27.35
CA ALA A 262 -1.28 4.28 27.39
C ALA A 262 -0.95 5.38 26.37
N LEU A 263 -1.55 5.32 25.17
CA LEU A 263 -1.51 6.41 24.19
C LEU A 263 -2.00 7.72 24.81
N ARG A 264 -3.14 7.71 25.50
CA ARG A 264 -3.73 8.93 26.10
C ARG A 264 -2.95 9.49 27.30
N GLY A 265 -1.90 8.80 27.77
CA GLY A 265 -0.96 9.34 28.75
C GLY A 265 -1.38 9.22 30.22
N GLY A 266 -2.26 8.28 30.58
CA GLY A 266 -2.46 7.79 31.97
C GLY A 266 -2.81 8.80 33.07
N GLY A 267 -3.06 10.07 32.76
CA GLY A 267 -3.38 11.12 33.74
C GLY A 267 -4.70 11.81 33.45
N SER A 268 -5.45 12.14 34.49
CA SER A 268 -6.67 12.97 34.45
C SER A 268 -6.39 14.47 34.16
N GLY A 269 -5.29 14.77 33.46
CA GLY A 269 -4.86 16.12 33.09
C GLY A 269 -5.21 16.43 31.63
N THR A 270 -5.85 17.57 31.42
CA THR A 270 -6.52 18.07 30.22
C THR A 270 -5.64 18.36 28.98
N ALA A 271 -4.59 17.60 28.71
CA ALA A 271 -3.81 17.70 27.48
C ALA A 271 -3.90 16.40 26.65
N SER A 272 -5.05 16.21 25.98
CA SER A 272 -5.17 15.27 24.86
C SER A 272 -4.21 15.72 23.76
N ARG A 273 -2.97 15.21 23.76
CA ARG A 273 -2.13 15.27 22.55
C ARG A 273 -2.92 14.56 21.44
N ALA A 274 -3.07 15.23 20.30
CA ALA A 274 -3.74 14.64 19.14
C ALA A 274 -2.86 13.49 18.60
N PHE A 275 -3.14 12.26 19.03
CA PHE A 275 -2.57 11.06 18.44
C PHE A 275 -3.23 10.78 17.10
N THR A 276 -2.54 10.06 16.24
CA THR A 276 -3.07 9.78 14.89
C THR A 276 -4.24 8.82 14.96
N ALA A 277 -5.27 9.06 14.13
CA ALA A 277 -6.44 8.18 14.05
C ALA A 277 -6.02 6.72 13.81
N ARG A 278 -4.95 6.50 13.04
CA ARG A 278 -4.40 5.19 12.72
C ARG A 278 -3.72 4.50 13.90
N ALA A 279 -2.87 5.19 14.66
CA ALA A 279 -2.26 4.62 15.86
C ALA A 279 -3.35 4.18 16.86
N PHE A 280 -4.39 4.98 17.00
CA PHE A 280 -5.54 4.65 17.84
C PHE A 280 -6.32 3.42 17.34
N GLY A 281 -6.50 3.26 16.01
CA GLY A 281 -7.13 2.08 15.42
C GLY A 281 -6.36 0.79 15.71
N VAL A 282 -5.03 0.80 15.59
CA VAL A 282 -4.19 -0.35 15.92
C VAL A 282 -4.25 -0.68 17.42
N ALA A 283 -4.13 0.33 18.28
CA ALA A 283 -4.22 0.14 19.73
C ALA A 283 -5.55 -0.47 20.14
N THR A 284 -6.66 0.05 19.61
CA THR A 284 -8.01 -0.46 19.87
C THR A 284 -8.13 -1.94 19.44
N ALA A 285 -7.58 -2.31 18.28
CA ALA A 285 -7.61 -3.70 17.82
C ALA A 285 -6.83 -4.66 18.74
N ILE A 286 -5.70 -4.20 19.30
CA ILE A 286 -4.92 -4.95 20.30
C ILE A 286 -5.71 -5.10 21.61
N ASP A 287 -6.33 -4.02 22.06
CA ASP A 287 -7.11 -3.99 23.29
C ASP A 287 -8.39 -4.84 23.20
N ASP A 288 -9.09 -4.79 22.08
CA ASP A 288 -10.27 -5.62 21.80
C ASP A 288 -9.91 -7.11 21.74
N TYR A 289 -8.72 -7.45 21.24
CA TYR A 289 -8.23 -8.82 21.29
C TYR A 289 -8.00 -9.26 22.75
N ARG A 290 -7.32 -8.44 23.54
CA ARG A 290 -7.08 -8.72 24.97
C ARG A 290 -8.39 -8.85 25.73
N ALA A 291 -9.35 -7.94 25.51
CA ALA A 291 -10.65 -7.97 26.17
C ALA A 291 -11.45 -9.25 25.87
N ARG A 292 -11.33 -9.78 24.64
CA ARG A 292 -12.00 -11.02 24.23
C ARG A 292 -11.32 -12.28 24.77
N THR A 293 -10.00 -12.31 24.83
CA THR A 293 -9.24 -13.54 25.09
C THR A 293 -8.67 -13.64 26.50
N GLY A 294 -8.59 -12.51 27.22
CA GLY A 294 -7.93 -12.41 28.52
C GLY A 294 -6.40 -12.47 28.45
N ASN A 295 -5.82 -12.75 27.28
CA ASN A 295 -4.39 -12.96 27.06
C ASN A 295 -3.88 -12.01 25.98
N LEU A 296 -2.65 -11.53 26.13
CA LEU A 296 -1.95 -10.80 25.08
C LEU A 296 -0.52 -11.34 24.99
N PRO A 297 0.02 -11.64 23.79
CA PRO A 297 1.42 -12.00 23.65
C PRO A 297 2.29 -10.87 24.21
N PHE A 298 3.34 -11.24 24.92
CA PHE A 298 4.13 -10.32 25.74
C PHE A 298 4.69 -9.14 24.93
N SER A 299 5.09 -9.36 23.67
CA SER A 299 5.59 -8.29 22.80
C SER A 299 4.55 -7.20 22.51
N PHE A 300 3.26 -7.54 22.47
CA PHE A 300 2.18 -6.55 22.36
C PHE A 300 1.87 -5.90 23.71
N ALA A 301 1.94 -6.65 24.80
CA ALA A 301 1.72 -6.10 26.13
C ALA A 301 2.84 -5.14 26.58
N LEU A 302 4.05 -5.31 26.06
CA LEU A 302 5.14 -4.33 26.22
C LEU A 302 4.87 -2.99 25.52
N LEU A 303 3.88 -2.88 24.63
CA LEU A 303 3.54 -1.59 24.01
C LEU A 303 2.94 -0.61 25.03
N SER A 304 2.12 -1.09 25.95
CA SER A 304 1.48 -0.27 26.98
C SER A 304 2.45 0.32 28.02
N VAL A 305 3.70 -0.16 28.06
CA VAL A 305 4.74 0.37 28.96
C VAL A 305 5.66 1.38 28.25
N LEU A 306 5.43 1.68 26.97
CA LEU A 306 6.19 2.68 26.22
C LEU A 306 5.76 4.10 26.59
N SER A 307 6.66 5.08 26.45
CA SER A 307 6.24 6.48 26.52
C SER A 307 5.25 6.81 25.40
N PRO A 308 4.36 7.80 25.54
CA PRO A 308 3.35 8.09 24.52
C PRO A 308 3.92 8.39 23.12
N ALA A 309 5.11 9.00 23.05
CA ALA A 309 5.77 9.30 21.77
C ALA A 309 6.34 8.03 21.11
N GLU A 310 6.97 7.14 21.90
CA GLU A 310 7.48 5.86 21.42
C GLU A 310 6.33 4.94 21.00
N LEU A 311 5.21 4.96 21.74
CA LEU A 311 4.02 4.19 21.43
C LEU A 311 3.35 4.64 20.12
N ASP A 312 3.25 5.95 19.87
CA ASP A 312 2.72 6.46 18.59
C ASP A 312 3.60 5.99 17.42
N LEU A 313 4.92 6.09 17.53
CA LEU A 313 5.84 5.60 16.51
C LEU A 313 5.70 4.08 16.31
N ALA A 314 5.59 3.33 17.40
CA ALA A 314 5.39 1.88 17.38
C ALA A 314 4.14 1.49 16.59
N LEU A 315 3.01 2.10 16.94
CA LEU A 315 1.72 1.77 16.32
C LEU A 315 1.65 2.20 14.86
N ARG A 316 2.37 3.25 14.46
CA ARG A 316 2.55 3.61 13.04
C ARG A 316 3.30 2.54 12.26
N GLN A 317 4.36 1.95 12.81
CA GLN A 317 5.09 0.87 12.15
C GLN A 317 4.26 -0.43 12.07
N LEU A 318 3.51 -0.71 13.14
CA LEU A 318 2.68 -1.92 13.26
C LEU A 318 1.43 -1.91 12.40
N SER A 319 0.99 -0.74 11.93
CA SER A 319 -0.26 -0.63 11.19
C SER A 319 -0.17 -1.09 9.75
N GLY A 320 0.99 -1.34 9.15
CA GLY A 320 1.01 -1.90 7.80
C GLY A 320 0.55 -0.99 6.67
N GLU A 321 0.88 0.32 6.73
CA GLU A 321 0.49 1.34 5.72
C GLU A 321 0.67 0.90 4.29
N VAL A 322 1.71 0.10 4.02
CA VAL A 322 2.09 -0.38 2.69
C VAL A 322 0.90 -0.94 1.90
N GLY A 323 -0.07 -1.58 2.56
CA GLY A 323 -1.29 -2.09 1.93
C GLY A 323 -2.19 -1.01 1.33
N SER A 324 -2.24 0.18 1.94
CA SER A 324 -3.01 1.33 1.43
C SER A 324 -2.43 1.95 0.15
N ALA A 325 -1.16 1.71 -0.16
CA ALA A 325 -0.48 2.25 -1.34
C ALA A 325 -0.70 1.38 -2.60
N VAL A 326 -1.18 0.15 -2.45
CA VAL A 326 -1.32 -0.83 -3.54
C VAL A 326 -2.32 -0.37 -4.60
N ALA A 327 -3.55 0.00 -4.21
CA ALA A 327 -4.59 0.38 -5.16
C ALA A 327 -4.24 1.67 -5.94
N PRO A 328 -3.78 2.76 -5.29
CA PRO A 328 -3.39 3.98 -6.00
C PRO A 328 -2.22 3.77 -6.96
N ALA A 329 -1.23 2.94 -6.60
CA ALA A 329 -0.13 2.60 -7.52
C ALA A 329 -0.62 1.84 -8.76
N ALA A 330 -1.53 0.88 -8.59
CA ALA A 330 -2.13 0.16 -9.71
C ALA A 330 -3.01 1.05 -10.61
N MET A 331 -3.76 1.99 -10.02
CA MET A 331 -4.56 2.97 -10.77
C MET A 331 -3.68 3.96 -11.53
N GLN A 332 -2.56 4.41 -10.96
CA GLN A 332 -1.60 5.25 -11.69
C GLN A 332 -1.02 4.53 -12.90
N SER A 333 -0.55 3.28 -12.73
CA SER A 333 -0.04 2.47 -13.84
C SER A 333 -1.08 2.27 -14.95
N THR A 334 -2.35 2.13 -14.57
CA THR A 334 -3.46 2.03 -15.52
C THR A 334 -3.72 3.36 -16.23
N ASN A 335 -3.61 4.50 -15.53
CA ASN A 335 -3.69 5.84 -16.13
C ASN A 335 -2.57 6.08 -17.14
N SER A 336 -1.32 5.76 -16.80
CA SER A 336 -0.18 5.89 -17.73
C SER A 336 -0.38 5.06 -18.99
N PHE A 337 -0.89 3.83 -18.85
CA PHE A 337 -1.21 2.97 -19.99
C PHE A 337 -2.35 3.53 -20.85
N LEU A 338 -3.46 3.95 -20.26
CA LEU A 338 -4.58 4.55 -21.00
C LEU A 338 -4.17 5.84 -21.72
N ASN A 339 -3.37 6.69 -21.08
CA ASN A 339 -2.79 7.88 -21.71
C ASN A 339 -1.84 7.50 -22.87
N ALA A 340 -1.08 6.41 -22.75
CA ALA A 340 -0.24 5.92 -23.83
C ALA A 340 -1.07 5.43 -25.04
N VAL A 341 -2.16 4.71 -24.79
CA VAL A 341 -3.11 4.22 -25.81
C VAL A 341 -3.86 5.36 -26.50
N LEU A 342 -4.52 6.23 -25.72
CA LEU A 342 -5.41 7.27 -26.22
C LEU A 342 -4.69 8.61 -26.53
N GLY A 343 -3.43 8.75 -26.12
CA GLY A 343 -2.72 10.03 -26.21
C GLY A 343 -2.31 10.45 -27.62
N ASP A 344 -2.56 9.63 -28.64
CA ASP A 344 -2.46 10.07 -30.04
C ASP A 344 -3.71 10.88 -30.37
N ARG A 345 -3.80 12.07 -29.78
CA ARG A 345 -4.97 12.95 -29.90
C ARG A 345 -4.96 13.72 -31.21
N SER A 346 -4.42 13.11 -32.26
CA SER A 346 -4.11 13.72 -33.55
C SER A 346 -5.13 13.28 -34.64
N GLY A 347 -6.37 12.99 -34.24
CA GLY A 347 -7.53 12.86 -35.13
C GLY A 347 -8.03 14.21 -35.65
N PHE A 348 -7.18 14.92 -36.39
CA PHE A 348 -7.55 16.12 -37.13
C PHE A 348 -7.29 15.87 -38.61
N SER A 349 -8.25 15.25 -39.28
CA SER A 349 -8.42 15.41 -40.72
C SER A 349 -9.07 16.77 -40.97
N THR A 350 -8.30 17.85 -40.92
CA THR A 350 -8.67 18.99 -41.78
C THR A 350 -8.20 18.63 -43.16
N ALA A 351 -9.09 18.03 -43.95
CA ALA A 351 -9.01 18.17 -45.40
C ALA A 351 -8.77 19.67 -45.69
N PRO A 352 -7.82 20.03 -46.57
CA PRO A 352 -7.65 21.42 -46.95
C PRO A 352 -8.97 21.87 -47.60
N GLN A 353 -9.69 22.80 -46.98
CA GLN A 353 -10.72 23.52 -47.71
C GLN A 353 -10.00 24.27 -48.83
N GLY A 354 -10.33 23.89 -50.07
CA GLY A 354 -9.70 24.41 -51.27
C GLY A 354 -9.70 25.94 -51.29
N VAL A 355 -8.50 26.51 -51.16
CA VAL A 355 -8.24 27.83 -51.71
C VAL A 355 -7.87 27.58 -53.17
N ALA A 356 -8.72 28.03 -54.08
CA ALA A 356 -8.52 27.88 -55.52
C ALA A 356 -7.12 28.34 -55.92
N SER A 357 -6.26 27.40 -56.32
CA SER A 357 -4.98 27.69 -56.95
C SER A 357 -5.23 28.32 -58.32
N LEU A 358 -4.92 29.61 -58.46
CA LEU A 358 -4.75 30.26 -59.76
C LEU A 358 -3.58 29.60 -60.52
N PRO A 359 -3.61 29.50 -61.87
CA PRO A 359 -2.59 28.79 -62.62
C PRO A 359 -1.23 29.51 -62.58
N PRO A 360 -0.09 28.79 -62.74
CA PRO A 360 1.23 29.39 -62.63
C PRO A 360 1.55 30.24 -63.87
N GLY A 361 1.61 31.56 -63.66
CA GLY A 361 2.23 32.51 -64.57
C GLY A 361 3.75 32.51 -64.43
N SER A 362 4.42 32.42 -65.56
CA SER A 362 5.87 32.40 -65.78
C SER A 362 6.68 33.52 -65.11
N GLY A 363 7.83 33.11 -64.55
CA GLY A 363 9.07 33.83 -64.22
C GLY A 363 9.15 35.36 -64.31
N GLY A 364 9.61 35.98 -63.21
CA GLY A 364 10.08 37.36 -63.18
C GLY A 364 10.93 37.66 -61.95
N ARG A 365 12.11 38.22 -62.17
CA ARG A 365 13.23 38.49 -61.25
C ARG A 365 12.87 39.34 -60.01
N ARG A 366 13.58 39.11 -58.90
CA ARG A 366 13.65 40.02 -57.74
C ARG A 366 14.71 41.09 -58.00
N ASP A 367 14.30 42.36 -57.99
CA ASP A 367 15.10 43.50 -57.56
C ASP A 367 14.14 44.48 -56.86
N ALA A 368 14.53 45.03 -55.71
CA ALA A 368 13.82 46.09 -54.98
C ALA A 368 14.70 47.38 -55.02
N PRO A 369 14.28 48.59 -54.56
CA PRO A 369 13.02 49.01 -53.93
C PRO A 369 12.49 50.44 -54.34
N PHE A 370 11.33 50.85 -53.80
CA PHE A 370 10.74 52.21 -53.63
C PHE A 370 10.56 53.21 -54.82
N GLY A 371 9.31 53.66 -55.06
CA GLY A 371 8.98 54.91 -55.79
C GLY A 371 7.54 55.00 -56.34
N GLN A 372 6.79 56.02 -55.93
CA GLN A 372 5.38 56.37 -56.29
C GLN A 372 5.32 57.34 -57.52
N PRO A 373 4.16 57.90 -57.94
CA PRO A 373 3.02 57.41 -58.74
C PRO A 373 2.91 58.01 -60.17
N GLY A 374 2.05 57.45 -61.05
CA GLY A 374 1.64 58.12 -62.30
C GLY A 374 0.67 57.33 -63.20
N SER A 375 -0.35 58.04 -63.71
CA SER A 375 -1.62 57.60 -64.33
C SER A 375 -1.54 57.25 -65.86
N PRO A 376 -2.64 56.99 -66.59
CA PRO A 376 -2.82 55.79 -67.44
C PRO A 376 -2.71 56.03 -68.96
N SER A 377 -2.66 54.95 -69.74
CA SER A 377 -2.88 55.00 -71.19
C SER A 377 -3.82 53.89 -71.69
N ALA A 378 -4.93 54.35 -72.28
CA ALA A 378 -5.73 53.64 -73.28
C ALA A 378 -5.07 53.81 -74.65
N GLY A 379 -5.24 52.86 -75.57
CA GLY A 379 -4.85 53.07 -76.97
C GLY A 379 -4.57 51.82 -77.79
N ASP A 380 -5.61 51.02 -78.01
CA ASP A 380 -5.76 50.01 -79.05
C ASP A 380 -5.48 50.57 -80.47
N ARG A 381 -4.97 49.74 -81.40
CA ARG A 381 -5.19 49.81 -82.88
C ARG A 381 -4.47 48.70 -83.68
N GLY A 382 -5.29 47.72 -84.12
CA GLY A 382 -5.35 47.17 -85.49
C GLY A 382 -4.34 46.08 -85.90
N SER A 383 -4.62 45.10 -86.76
CA SER A 383 -5.80 44.70 -87.57
C SER A 383 -5.48 43.30 -88.17
N VAL A 384 -6.35 42.28 -88.11
CA VAL A 384 -7.30 41.80 -89.16
C VAL A 384 -6.79 40.70 -90.12
N THR A 385 -7.55 39.58 -90.17
CA THR A 385 -7.79 38.56 -91.25
C THR A 385 -6.64 37.67 -91.78
N ALA A 386 -6.81 36.44 -92.28
CA ALA A 386 -7.93 35.49 -92.40
C ALA A 386 -7.40 34.09 -92.86
N LEU A 387 -8.24 33.07 -92.63
CA LEU A 387 -8.30 31.67 -93.10
C LEU A 387 -7.34 31.14 -94.20
N SER A 388 -6.75 29.95 -93.95
CA SER A 388 -6.43 28.95 -94.98
C SER A 388 -6.47 27.50 -94.44
N TYR A 389 -6.56 26.54 -95.37
CA TYR A 389 -7.18 25.21 -95.30
C TYR A 389 -6.08 24.10 -95.41
N PHE A 390 -6.02 23.15 -94.44
CA PHE A 390 -5.44 21.76 -94.49
C PHE A 390 -3.89 21.56 -94.44
N PRO A 391 -3.38 20.36 -94.04
CA PRO A 391 -3.24 19.87 -92.66
C PRO A 391 -1.75 19.62 -92.30
N GLN A 392 -1.31 19.90 -91.07
CA GLN A 392 0.04 19.50 -90.62
C GLN A 392 -0.01 18.55 -89.42
N ALA A 393 0.27 17.28 -89.75
CA ALA A 393 0.82 16.18 -88.96
C ALA A 393 0.38 16.07 -87.48
N ALA A 394 -0.52 15.10 -87.22
CA ALA A 394 -0.69 14.52 -85.91
C ALA A 394 0.66 14.02 -85.37
N ARG A 395 1.14 14.64 -84.29
CA ARG A 395 2.20 14.07 -83.48
C ARG A 395 1.56 12.87 -82.76
N ALA A 396 2.02 11.67 -83.06
CA ALA A 396 1.60 10.48 -82.32
C ALA A 396 1.88 10.73 -80.82
N PRO A 397 0.91 10.48 -79.93
CA PRO A 397 1.17 10.55 -78.50
C PRO A 397 2.34 9.61 -78.18
N SER A 398 3.32 10.09 -77.44
CA SER A 398 4.40 9.23 -77.01
C SER A 398 3.82 8.13 -76.11
N ALA A 399 4.46 6.95 -76.06
CA ALA A 399 4.03 5.88 -75.16
C ALA A 399 4.00 6.32 -73.67
N LEU A 400 4.66 7.43 -73.34
CA LEU A 400 4.66 8.08 -72.03
C LEU A 400 3.39 8.92 -71.80
N ASP A 401 2.90 9.66 -72.80
CA ASP A 401 1.65 10.45 -72.68
C ASP A 401 0.40 9.54 -72.56
N ALA A 402 0.48 8.33 -73.13
CA ALA A 402 -0.54 7.29 -72.97
C ALA A 402 -0.45 6.57 -71.61
N PHE A 403 0.70 6.62 -70.93
CA PHE A 403 0.90 6.03 -69.60
C PHE A 403 0.42 6.99 -68.49
N ASP A 404 0.64 8.30 -68.65
CA ASP A 404 0.18 9.35 -67.73
C ASP A 404 -1.34 9.61 -67.80
N SER A 405 -2.02 9.12 -68.85
CA SER A 405 -3.46 9.22 -69.02
C SER A 405 -4.23 7.93 -68.65
N LEU A 406 -3.52 6.90 -68.18
CA LEU A 406 -4.18 5.78 -67.51
C LEU A 406 -4.73 6.32 -66.18
N PRO A 407 -5.99 6.00 -65.80
CA PRO A 407 -6.45 6.24 -64.45
C PRO A 407 -5.45 5.55 -63.52
N GLN A 408 -4.65 6.33 -62.78
CA GLN A 408 -3.95 5.79 -61.64
C GLN A 408 -5.05 5.32 -60.71
N THR A 409 -5.29 4.01 -60.67
CA THR A 409 -6.03 3.39 -59.57
C THR A 409 -5.43 3.97 -58.31
N PRO A 410 -6.22 4.64 -57.45
CA PRO A 410 -5.73 5.12 -56.16
C PRO A 410 -4.94 3.98 -55.53
N ALA A 411 -3.71 4.26 -55.09
CA ALA A 411 -2.92 3.28 -54.37
C ALA A 411 -3.82 2.62 -53.31
N PRO A 412 -3.76 1.29 -53.12
CA PRO A 412 -4.61 0.63 -52.14
C PRO A 412 -4.49 1.38 -50.81
N ARG A 413 -5.64 1.87 -50.31
CA ARG A 413 -5.68 2.63 -49.06
C ARG A 413 -5.05 1.80 -47.95
N SER A 414 -4.19 2.43 -47.21
CA SER A 414 -3.57 1.86 -46.02
C SER A 414 -4.63 1.64 -44.95
N ASN A 415 -5.04 0.40 -44.71
CA ASN A 415 -6.16 0.11 -43.79
C ASN A 415 -5.72 -0.09 -42.34
N TRP A 416 -4.42 0.04 -42.03
CA TRP A 416 -3.89 -0.25 -40.70
C TRP A 416 -2.55 0.46 -40.40
N THR A 417 -2.35 0.78 -39.13
CA THR A 417 -1.13 1.38 -38.59
C THR A 417 -0.64 0.53 -37.43
N ILE A 418 0.63 0.15 -37.47
CA ILE A 418 1.30 -0.56 -36.36
C ILE A 418 2.14 0.45 -35.60
N TRP A 419 2.16 0.33 -34.28
CA TRP A 419 2.96 1.23 -33.46
C TRP A 419 3.53 0.56 -32.22
N ALA A 420 4.63 1.12 -31.74
CA ALA A 420 5.26 0.73 -30.49
C ALA A 420 5.86 1.95 -29.78
N GLY A 421 6.04 1.85 -28.47
CA GLY A 421 6.50 2.97 -27.68
C GLY A 421 6.91 2.61 -26.27
N GLY A 422 7.35 3.62 -25.53
CA GLY A 422 7.61 3.56 -24.11
C GLY A 422 6.83 4.65 -23.38
N TYR A 423 6.44 4.38 -22.15
CA TYR A 423 5.84 5.36 -21.25
C TYR A 423 6.43 5.26 -19.86
N GLY A 424 6.29 6.32 -19.09
CA GLY A 424 6.60 6.31 -17.67
C GLY A 424 5.91 7.43 -16.92
N GLY A 425 5.77 7.23 -15.63
CA GLY A 425 5.04 8.10 -14.72
C GLY A 425 5.74 8.25 -13.38
N TYR A 426 5.50 9.40 -12.76
CA TYR A 426 5.95 9.75 -11.43
C TYR A 426 4.82 10.47 -10.70
N SER A 427 4.56 10.12 -9.44
CA SER A 427 3.70 10.91 -8.58
C SER A 427 4.23 10.98 -7.15
N ASP A 428 3.93 12.10 -6.51
CA ASP A 428 4.08 12.30 -5.07
C ASP A 428 2.73 12.74 -4.51
N THR A 429 2.29 12.10 -3.43
CA THR A 429 1.08 12.47 -2.69
C THR A 429 1.46 12.66 -1.22
N THR A 430 1.24 13.86 -0.68
CA THR A 430 1.61 14.17 0.69
C THR A 430 0.68 13.49 1.70
N GLY A 431 1.29 12.95 2.76
CA GLY A 431 0.56 12.29 3.84
C GLY A 431 -0.20 13.28 4.74
N ASN A 432 -1.11 12.76 5.57
CA ASN A 432 -1.89 13.54 6.51
C ASN A 432 -1.41 13.24 7.95
N ALA A 433 -0.80 14.23 8.59
CA ALA A 433 -0.25 14.10 9.93
C ALA A 433 -1.31 13.75 11.00
N GLY A 434 -2.56 14.21 10.85
CA GLY A 434 -3.67 13.89 11.77
C GLY A 434 -4.19 12.47 11.61
N GLN A 435 -4.17 11.93 10.38
CA GLN A 435 -4.46 10.51 10.13
C GLN A 435 -3.27 9.60 10.41
N GLY A 436 -2.06 10.16 10.44
CA GLY A 436 -0.80 9.41 10.63
C GLY A 436 -0.33 8.69 9.38
N SER A 437 -0.75 9.15 8.19
CA SER A 437 -0.25 8.62 6.93
C SER A 437 1.05 9.31 6.50
N SER A 438 1.92 8.51 5.91
CA SER A 438 3.19 8.92 5.32
C SER A 438 2.95 9.43 3.90
N SER A 439 3.83 10.31 3.40
CA SER A 439 3.79 10.68 1.99
C SER A 439 4.11 9.46 1.13
N ARG A 440 3.44 9.35 -0.02
CA ARG A 440 3.59 8.25 -0.96
C ARG A 440 4.22 8.75 -2.25
N MET A 441 5.29 8.07 -2.67
CA MET A 441 5.91 8.23 -3.97
C MET A 441 5.57 7.01 -4.83
N VAL A 442 5.17 7.22 -6.10
CA VAL A 442 4.93 6.14 -7.07
C VAL A 442 5.66 6.42 -8.37
N ARG A 443 6.25 5.39 -8.96
CA ARG A 443 6.92 5.42 -10.27
C ARG A 443 6.46 4.24 -11.11
N ASP A 444 6.16 4.48 -12.37
CA ASP A 444 5.83 3.43 -13.33
C ASP A 444 6.61 3.64 -14.63
N ALA A 445 6.91 2.54 -15.32
CA ALA A 445 7.48 2.56 -16.65
C ALA A 445 7.09 1.30 -17.41
N GLY A 446 6.89 1.41 -18.72
CA GLY A 446 6.53 0.27 -19.55
C GLY A 446 6.78 0.48 -21.03
N PHE A 447 6.78 -0.64 -21.74
CA PHE A 447 6.73 -0.70 -23.20
C PHE A 447 5.31 -1.01 -23.63
N ILE A 448 4.90 -0.41 -24.74
CA ILE A 448 3.57 -0.56 -25.31
C ILE A 448 3.68 -0.82 -26.81
N ALA A 449 2.79 -1.65 -27.34
CA ALA A 449 2.63 -1.83 -28.77
C ALA A 449 1.14 -2.03 -29.10
N GLY A 450 0.76 -1.66 -30.31
CA GLY A 450 -0.61 -1.78 -30.77
C GLY A 450 -0.75 -1.71 -32.28
N VAL A 451 -1.98 -1.98 -32.71
CA VAL A 451 -2.39 -1.90 -34.11
C VAL A 451 -3.72 -1.15 -34.17
N ASP A 452 -3.79 -0.17 -35.06
CA ASP A 452 -4.97 0.58 -35.43
C ASP A 452 -5.47 0.11 -36.79
N PHE A 453 -6.77 -0.12 -36.91
CA PHE A 453 -7.46 -0.48 -38.15
C PHE A 453 -8.36 0.70 -38.54
N HIS A 454 -8.15 1.24 -39.73
CA HIS A 454 -8.94 2.33 -40.29
C HIS A 454 -10.13 1.72 -41.04
N LEU A 455 -11.34 1.95 -40.53
CA LEU A 455 -12.58 1.46 -41.15
C LEU A 455 -12.99 2.35 -42.33
N ASP A 456 -12.82 3.66 -42.14
CA ASP A 456 -13.04 4.72 -43.10
C ASP A 456 -12.12 5.91 -42.74
N ASP A 457 -12.26 7.03 -43.45
CA ASP A 457 -11.44 8.22 -43.23
C ASP A 457 -11.68 8.89 -41.84
N ASN A 458 -12.73 8.50 -41.12
CA ASN A 458 -13.19 9.12 -39.87
C ASN A 458 -13.21 8.17 -38.66
N SER A 459 -13.13 6.85 -38.87
CA SER A 459 -13.37 5.84 -37.85
C SER A 459 -12.25 4.81 -37.79
N SER A 460 -11.75 4.56 -36.59
CA SER A 460 -10.75 3.52 -36.33
C SER A 460 -11.06 2.70 -35.08
N PHE A 461 -10.54 1.48 -35.07
CA PHE A 461 -10.51 0.64 -33.88
C PHE A 461 -9.12 0.01 -33.75
N GLY A 462 -8.69 -0.25 -32.54
CA GLY A 462 -7.35 -0.77 -32.28
C GLY A 462 -7.28 -1.65 -31.07
N VAL A 463 -6.16 -2.38 -31.00
CA VAL A 463 -5.78 -3.21 -29.86
C VAL A 463 -4.37 -2.84 -29.44
N ALA A 464 -4.14 -2.79 -28.13
CA ALA A 464 -2.83 -2.49 -27.57
C ALA A 464 -2.50 -3.40 -26.40
N GLY A 465 -1.23 -3.71 -26.24
CA GLY A 465 -0.67 -4.44 -25.11
C GLY A 465 0.52 -3.69 -24.52
N ALA A 466 0.70 -3.79 -23.21
CA ALA A 466 1.85 -3.23 -22.52
C ALA A 466 2.42 -4.18 -21.47
N VAL A 467 3.73 -4.10 -21.30
CA VAL A 467 4.48 -4.74 -20.21
C VAL A 467 5.32 -3.68 -19.49
N GLY A 468 5.42 -3.77 -18.18
CA GLY A 468 6.13 -2.76 -17.41
C GLY A 468 6.26 -3.12 -15.93
N GLY A 469 6.49 -2.11 -15.11
CA GLY A 469 6.48 -2.27 -13.67
C GLY A 469 6.19 -0.97 -12.95
N THR A 470 5.61 -1.10 -11.77
CA THR A 470 5.29 0.02 -10.89
C THR A 470 5.97 -0.19 -9.54
N GLY A 471 6.68 0.83 -9.04
CA GLY A 471 7.28 0.86 -7.72
C GLY A 471 6.67 1.98 -6.87
N PHE A 472 6.51 1.73 -5.57
CA PHE A 472 6.07 2.75 -4.62
C PHE A 472 6.82 2.65 -3.29
N SER A 473 6.96 3.78 -2.63
CA SER A 473 7.61 3.89 -1.32
C SER A 473 6.88 4.91 -0.45
N LEU A 474 6.96 4.70 0.85
CA LEU A 474 6.45 5.63 1.86
C LEU A 474 7.59 6.43 2.48
N SER A 475 7.32 7.68 2.86
CA SER A 475 8.32 8.59 3.42
C SER A 475 8.86 8.17 4.79
N ASP A 476 8.26 7.17 5.44
CA ASP A 476 8.79 6.56 6.65
C ASP A 476 10.09 5.77 6.40
N GLY A 477 10.38 5.43 5.15
CA GLY A 477 11.56 4.64 4.75
C GLY A 477 11.51 3.17 5.18
N LEU A 478 10.38 2.73 5.75
CA LEU A 478 10.22 1.39 6.32
C LEU A 478 9.35 0.50 5.43
N SER A 479 8.66 1.08 4.45
CA SER A 479 7.67 0.38 3.63
C SER A 479 7.82 0.69 2.15
N SER A 480 7.77 -0.35 1.31
CA SER A 480 7.81 -0.20 -0.15
C SER A 480 7.07 -1.35 -0.85
N GLY A 481 6.78 -1.17 -2.14
CA GLY A 481 6.26 -2.22 -2.98
C GLY A 481 6.65 -2.05 -4.43
N ARG A 482 6.55 -3.14 -5.19
CA ARG A 482 6.84 -3.19 -6.61
C ARG A 482 5.97 -4.21 -7.32
N SER A 483 5.76 -4.02 -8.60
CA SER A 483 4.96 -4.91 -9.44
C SER A 483 5.56 -5.12 -10.81
N GLN A 484 5.21 -6.27 -11.40
CA GLN A 484 5.34 -6.55 -12.82
C GLN A 484 3.96 -6.47 -13.46
N ASP A 485 3.81 -5.60 -14.45
CA ASP A 485 2.52 -5.19 -14.98
C ASP A 485 2.33 -5.74 -16.40
N PHE A 486 1.17 -6.33 -16.65
CA PHE A 486 0.69 -6.76 -17.96
C PHE A 486 -0.66 -6.10 -18.22
N GLN A 487 -0.77 -5.33 -19.29
CA GLN A 487 -2.00 -4.59 -19.61
C GLN A 487 -2.39 -4.81 -21.07
N ALA A 488 -3.69 -4.84 -21.32
CA ALA A 488 -4.26 -4.91 -22.66
C ALA A 488 -5.43 -3.94 -22.77
N ALA A 489 -5.63 -3.37 -23.95
CA ALA A 489 -6.76 -2.50 -24.25
C ALA A 489 -7.32 -2.76 -25.63
N VAL A 490 -8.62 -2.57 -25.76
CA VAL A 490 -9.29 -2.28 -27.03
C VAL A 490 -9.68 -0.82 -27.01
N PHE A 491 -9.54 -0.14 -28.13
CA PHE A 491 -9.81 1.29 -28.22
C PHE A 491 -10.34 1.65 -29.61
N GLY A 492 -10.89 2.84 -29.74
CA GLY A 492 -11.37 3.32 -31.02
C GLY A 492 -11.78 4.79 -30.96
N SER A 493 -11.91 5.36 -32.15
CA SER A 493 -12.37 6.73 -32.33
C SER A 493 -13.24 6.83 -33.58
N THR A 494 -14.11 7.84 -33.58
CA THR A 494 -14.96 8.18 -34.71
C THR A 494 -15.13 9.69 -34.76
N GLN A 495 -15.07 10.25 -35.96
CA GLN A 495 -15.24 11.68 -36.21
C GLN A 495 -16.55 11.95 -36.97
N PHE A 496 -17.31 12.93 -36.47
CA PHE A 496 -18.58 13.41 -37.03
C PHE A 496 -18.42 14.89 -37.34
N GLU A 497 -17.98 15.21 -38.55
CA GLU A 497 -17.63 16.59 -38.96
C GLU A 497 -16.59 17.21 -37.99
N ALA A 498 -16.99 18.23 -37.24
CA ALA A 498 -16.18 18.88 -36.23
C ALA A 498 -16.17 18.14 -34.87
N ALA A 499 -17.15 17.28 -34.60
CA ALA A 499 -17.21 16.51 -33.37
C ALA A 499 -16.40 15.22 -33.47
N TYR A 500 -15.88 14.72 -32.36
CA TYR A 500 -15.33 13.36 -32.30
C TYR A 500 -15.72 12.68 -30.99
N LEU A 501 -15.69 11.36 -31.03
CA LEU A 501 -15.81 10.49 -29.87
C LEU A 501 -14.65 9.50 -29.90
N ARG A 502 -14.03 9.24 -28.75
CA ARG A 502 -13.04 8.18 -28.60
C ARG A 502 -13.19 7.49 -27.25
N GLY A 503 -12.72 6.25 -27.18
CA GLY A 503 -12.68 5.55 -25.91
C GLY A 503 -11.79 4.33 -25.93
N ALA A 504 -11.54 3.82 -24.74
CA ALA A 504 -10.82 2.57 -24.52
C ALA A 504 -11.44 1.78 -23.39
N LEU A 505 -11.33 0.45 -23.49
CA LEU A 505 -11.54 -0.49 -22.41
C LEU A 505 -10.24 -1.25 -22.19
N SER A 506 -9.76 -1.27 -20.95
CA SER A 506 -8.52 -1.93 -20.57
C SER A 506 -8.69 -2.93 -19.43
N TYR A 507 -7.80 -3.91 -19.44
CA TYR A 507 -7.60 -4.86 -18.37
C TYR A 507 -6.10 -4.93 -18.04
N GLY A 508 -5.77 -4.89 -16.75
CA GLY A 508 -4.41 -5.04 -16.25
C GLY A 508 -4.31 -6.11 -15.18
N TYR A 509 -3.34 -7.00 -15.31
CA TYR A 509 -2.89 -7.92 -14.26
C TYR A 509 -1.52 -7.48 -13.75
N ARG A 510 -1.32 -7.55 -12.42
CA ARG A 510 -0.05 -7.17 -11.79
C ARG A 510 0.39 -8.21 -10.77
N ALA A 511 1.60 -8.71 -10.92
CA ALA A 511 2.24 -9.51 -9.88
C ALA A 511 2.91 -8.55 -8.88
N MET A 512 2.31 -8.39 -7.70
CA MET A 512 2.73 -7.44 -6.67
C MET A 512 3.65 -8.10 -5.64
N SER A 513 4.61 -7.33 -5.14
CA SER A 513 5.40 -7.66 -3.95
C SER A 513 5.53 -6.43 -3.05
N THR A 514 5.34 -6.62 -1.75
CA THR A 514 5.46 -5.55 -0.74
C THR A 514 6.46 -5.94 0.33
N THR A 515 7.13 -4.95 0.92
CA THR A 515 8.03 -5.12 2.07
C THR A 515 7.72 -4.08 3.12
N ARG A 516 7.77 -4.49 4.39
CA ARG A 516 7.58 -3.62 5.56
C ARG A 516 8.56 -3.98 6.65
N ALA A 517 9.15 -2.97 7.27
CA ALA A 517 10.03 -3.11 8.43
C ALA A 517 9.35 -2.60 9.71
N VAL A 518 9.61 -3.30 10.82
CA VAL A 518 9.25 -2.88 12.18
C VAL A 518 10.52 -2.87 13.01
N THR A 519 10.83 -1.73 13.64
CA THR A 519 12.10 -1.51 14.36
C THR A 519 11.95 -1.59 15.88
N LEU A 520 10.80 -2.04 16.38
CA LEU A 520 10.45 -2.00 17.81
C LEU A 520 11.22 -2.96 18.71
N ALA A 521 11.64 -4.10 18.17
CA ALA A 521 12.21 -5.23 18.91
C ALA A 521 13.55 -5.71 18.34
N GLY A 522 14.19 -4.87 17.53
CA GLY A 522 15.17 -5.27 16.51
C GLY A 522 14.66 -4.89 15.12
N PHE A 523 15.31 -5.37 14.07
CA PHE A 523 14.88 -5.13 12.70
C PHE A 523 14.07 -6.33 12.21
N ASP A 524 12.74 -6.26 12.35
CA ASP A 524 11.83 -7.23 11.77
C ASP A 524 11.48 -6.79 10.36
N GLN A 525 11.53 -7.71 9.39
CA GLN A 525 11.17 -7.44 8.00
C GLN A 525 10.13 -8.45 7.53
N TYR A 526 9.06 -7.93 6.97
CA TYR A 526 7.91 -8.67 6.48
C TYR A 526 7.77 -8.44 4.97
N ALA A 527 7.35 -9.47 4.24
CA ALA A 527 7.07 -9.36 2.81
C ALA A 527 5.82 -10.15 2.40
N ALA A 528 5.12 -9.68 1.38
CA ALA A 528 3.99 -10.38 0.78
C ALA A 528 4.10 -10.38 -0.75
N SER A 529 3.50 -11.39 -1.40
CA SER A 529 3.34 -11.45 -2.85
C SER A 529 1.93 -11.92 -3.20
N PHE A 530 1.30 -11.23 -4.16
CA PHE A 530 -0.09 -11.45 -4.55
C PHE A 530 -0.35 -10.86 -5.94
N GLY A 531 -1.39 -11.34 -6.63
CA GLY A 531 -1.82 -10.81 -7.93
C GLY A 531 -2.94 -9.78 -7.77
N THR A 532 -2.89 -8.68 -8.50
CA THR A 532 -3.98 -7.68 -8.53
C THR A 532 -4.51 -7.49 -9.94
N HIS A 533 -5.75 -7.01 -10.02
CA HIS A 533 -6.44 -6.79 -11.29
C HIS A 533 -7.07 -5.40 -11.33
N THR A 534 -6.96 -4.73 -12.48
CA THR A 534 -7.66 -3.47 -12.74
C THR A 534 -8.43 -3.59 -14.05
N VAL A 535 -9.71 -3.21 -14.03
CA VAL A 535 -10.50 -2.95 -15.24
C VAL A 535 -10.73 -1.46 -15.32
N ALA A 536 -10.50 -0.85 -16.48
CA ALA A 536 -10.73 0.56 -16.66
C ALA A 536 -11.36 0.87 -18.01
N ALA A 537 -12.18 1.92 -18.06
CA ALA A 537 -12.78 2.44 -19.26
C ALA A 537 -12.60 3.96 -19.30
N GLU A 538 -12.35 4.49 -20.48
CA GLU A 538 -12.27 5.92 -20.74
C GLU A 538 -13.11 6.27 -21.96
N LEU A 539 -13.85 7.36 -21.86
CA LEU A 539 -14.62 7.93 -22.96
C LEU A 539 -14.35 9.43 -23.01
N GLU A 540 -14.10 9.96 -24.20
CA GLU A 540 -13.90 11.37 -24.42
C GLU A 540 -14.66 11.83 -25.67
N ALA A 541 -15.34 12.96 -25.54
CA ALA A 541 -15.96 13.67 -26.64
C ALA A 541 -15.39 15.08 -26.75
N GLY A 542 -15.20 15.56 -27.97
CA GLY A 542 -14.74 16.92 -28.22
C GLY A 542 -15.30 17.52 -29.49
N TYR A 543 -15.15 18.84 -29.64
CA TYR A 543 -15.66 19.59 -30.78
C TYR A 543 -14.59 20.56 -31.29
N ASN A 544 -14.24 20.43 -32.56
CA ASN A 544 -13.19 21.18 -33.22
C ASN A 544 -13.72 22.54 -33.71
N LEU A 545 -13.16 23.63 -33.17
CA LEU A 545 -13.46 25.01 -33.56
C LEU A 545 -12.31 25.64 -34.40
N GLY A 546 -11.49 24.81 -35.04
CA GLY A 546 -10.28 25.21 -35.77
C GLY A 546 -9.05 25.08 -34.87
N LEU A 547 -8.58 26.21 -34.34
CA LEU A 547 -7.39 26.24 -33.48
C LEU A 547 -7.63 25.58 -32.11
N LEU A 548 -8.88 25.59 -31.64
CA LEU A 548 -9.26 25.24 -30.28
C LEU A 548 -10.29 24.10 -30.28
N THR A 549 -10.11 23.11 -29.41
CA THR A 549 -10.97 21.93 -29.28
C THR A 549 -11.37 21.72 -27.82
N PRO A 550 -12.53 22.26 -27.37
CA PRO A 550 -13.12 21.86 -26.11
C PRO A 550 -13.39 20.35 -26.10
N TYR A 551 -13.17 19.72 -24.95
CA TYR A 551 -13.47 18.32 -24.72
C TYR A 551 -13.96 18.06 -23.30
N ALA A 552 -14.70 16.96 -23.15
CA ALA A 552 -15.04 16.37 -21.87
C ALA A 552 -14.67 14.89 -21.90
N ALA A 553 -14.10 14.39 -20.82
CA ALA A 553 -13.74 12.99 -20.66
C ALA A 553 -14.28 12.42 -19.35
N VAL A 554 -14.56 11.13 -19.35
CA VAL A 554 -14.90 10.35 -18.17
C VAL A 554 -14.05 9.09 -18.16
N ARG A 555 -13.40 8.81 -17.03
CA ARG A 555 -12.64 7.59 -16.81
C ARG A 555 -13.17 6.86 -15.58
N ALA A 556 -13.53 5.60 -15.74
CA ALA A 556 -13.95 4.73 -14.65
C ALA A 556 -12.94 3.60 -14.48
N GLN A 557 -12.56 3.30 -13.24
CA GLN A 557 -11.61 2.23 -12.90
C GLN A 557 -12.14 1.41 -11.73
N ASN A 558 -11.96 0.10 -11.81
CA ASN A 558 -12.22 -0.83 -10.72
C ASN A 558 -10.97 -1.68 -10.48
N PHE A 559 -10.37 -1.48 -9.31
CA PHE A 559 -9.23 -2.24 -8.80
C PHE A 559 -9.71 -3.34 -7.87
N SER A 560 -9.07 -4.52 -7.94
CA SER A 560 -9.29 -5.62 -7.01
C SER A 560 -7.97 -6.29 -6.61
N ALA A 561 -7.85 -6.58 -5.32
CA ALA A 561 -6.79 -7.39 -4.75
C ALA A 561 -7.40 -8.50 -3.88
N PRO A 562 -6.87 -9.74 -3.93
CA PRO A 562 -7.27 -10.80 -3.03
C PRO A 562 -6.82 -10.49 -1.60
N ALA A 563 -7.32 -11.28 -0.63
CA ALA A 563 -6.69 -11.31 0.68
C ALA A 563 -5.28 -11.90 0.55
N TYR A 564 -4.33 -11.36 1.32
CA TYR A 564 -2.95 -11.82 1.32
C TYR A 564 -2.34 -11.71 2.72
N ALA A 565 -1.27 -12.45 2.97
CA ALA A 565 -0.59 -12.48 4.26
C ALA A 565 0.88 -12.13 4.08
N GLU A 566 1.43 -11.43 5.08
CA GLU A 566 2.86 -11.23 5.19
C GLU A 566 3.57 -12.50 5.64
N THR A 567 4.82 -12.62 5.21
CA THR A 567 5.78 -13.64 5.65
C THR A 567 6.99 -12.94 6.25
N THR A 568 7.53 -13.46 7.34
CA THR A 568 8.74 -12.92 7.96
C THR A 568 9.96 -13.27 7.13
N GLN A 569 10.66 -12.24 6.67
CA GLN A 569 11.94 -12.36 5.95
C GLN A 569 13.13 -12.27 6.91
N ALA A 570 12.99 -11.48 7.98
CA ALA A 570 13.98 -11.37 9.05
C ALA A 570 13.29 -10.97 10.37
N GLY A 571 13.88 -11.38 11.50
CA GLY A 571 13.36 -11.04 12.82
C GLY A 571 12.20 -11.92 13.30
N SER A 572 11.34 -11.36 14.15
CA SER A 572 10.17 -12.05 14.72
C SER A 572 9.00 -12.08 13.74
N SER A 573 8.12 -13.07 13.88
CA SER A 573 6.84 -13.14 13.14
C SER A 573 5.66 -12.51 13.88
N ILE A 574 5.87 -12.03 15.10
CA ILE A 574 4.79 -11.63 16.01
C ILE A 574 3.97 -10.44 15.47
N PHE A 575 4.58 -9.57 14.65
CA PHE A 575 3.92 -8.40 14.06
C PHE A 575 3.56 -8.57 12.58
N ALA A 576 3.60 -9.80 12.06
CA ALA A 576 3.14 -10.10 10.70
C ALA A 576 1.62 -9.87 10.58
N LEU A 577 1.19 -9.34 9.43
CA LEU A 577 -0.20 -8.99 9.17
C LEU A 577 -0.86 -9.91 8.14
N ASN A 578 -2.17 -10.07 8.28
CA ASN A 578 -3.09 -10.49 7.22
C ASN A 578 -3.80 -9.25 6.69
N TYR A 579 -3.93 -9.15 5.38
CA TYR A 579 -4.68 -8.11 4.68
C TYR A 579 -5.93 -8.73 4.07
N ASP A 580 -7.08 -8.11 4.34
CA ASP A 580 -8.35 -8.51 3.74
C ASP A 580 -8.37 -8.18 2.24
N ALA A 581 -9.21 -8.89 1.49
CA ALA A 581 -9.44 -8.59 0.08
C ALA A 581 -9.97 -7.16 -0.08
N GLN A 582 -9.50 -6.45 -1.10
CA GLN A 582 -9.83 -5.05 -1.33
C GLN A 582 -10.42 -4.86 -2.72
N THR A 583 -11.45 -4.03 -2.82
CA THR A 583 -11.94 -3.46 -4.06
C THR A 583 -11.99 -1.95 -3.92
N ALA A 584 -11.46 -1.22 -4.91
CA ALA A 584 -11.45 0.23 -4.94
C ALA A 584 -11.87 0.71 -6.33
N THR A 585 -12.74 1.71 -6.36
CA THR A 585 -13.26 2.32 -7.59
C THR A 585 -12.86 3.78 -7.66
N ALA A 586 -12.55 4.24 -8.87
CA ALA A 586 -12.27 5.64 -9.15
C ALA A 586 -13.03 6.07 -10.40
N LEU A 587 -13.77 7.17 -10.29
CA LEU A 587 -14.41 7.84 -11.42
C LEU A 587 -13.80 9.23 -11.55
N ARG A 588 -13.18 9.52 -12.69
CA ARG A 588 -12.67 10.85 -13.03
C ARG A 588 -13.54 11.49 -14.08
N VAL A 589 -13.87 12.76 -13.88
CA VAL A 589 -14.44 13.64 -14.91
C VAL A 589 -13.40 14.68 -15.27
N GLU A 590 -13.19 14.93 -16.56
CA GLU A 590 -12.28 15.94 -17.06
C GLU A 590 -13.03 16.89 -18.01
N ILE A 591 -12.78 18.19 -17.88
CA ILE A 591 -13.27 19.20 -18.80
C ILE A 591 -12.08 20.07 -19.18
N GLY A 592 -11.82 20.18 -20.47
CA GLY A 592 -10.64 20.88 -20.94
C GLY A 592 -10.76 21.41 -22.34
N THR A 593 -9.66 22.00 -22.77
CA THR A 593 -9.51 22.48 -24.14
C THR A 593 -8.13 22.11 -24.67
N ARG A 594 -8.08 21.84 -25.98
CA ARG A 594 -6.87 21.56 -26.72
C ARG A 594 -6.60 22.64 -27.74
N ILE A 595 -5.32 22.91 -27.93
CA ILE A 595 -4.83 23.77 -28.97
C ILE A 595 -3.91 22.94 -29.85
N GLY A 596 -4.18 22.93 -31.15
CA GLY A 596 -3.43 22.16 -32.14
C GLY A 596 -2.82 23.07 -33.19
N TRP A 597 -1.57 22.82 -33.55
CA TRP A 597 -0.89 23.47 -34.66
C TRP A 597 -0.26 22.42 -35.55
N THR A 598 -0.41 22.60 -36.85
CA THR A 598 0.24 21.76 -37.87
C THR A 598 1.08 22.65 -38.76
N THR A 599 2.33 22.28 -38.98
CA THR A 599 3.22 22.96 -39.91
C THR A 599 3.90 21.94 -40.81
N ASP A 600 3.93 22.23 -42.10
CA ASP A 600 4.74 21.47 -43.05
C ASP A 600 6.20 21.92 -42.89
N LEU A 601 7.12 20.97 -42.80
CA LEU A 601 8.55 21.24 -42.60
C LEU A 601 9.35 21.26 -43.92
N GLY A 602 8.69 20.97 -45.05
CA GLY A 602 9.36 20.68 -46.32
C GLY A 602 9.91 19.26 -46.38
N ASP A 603 10.34 18.82 -47.57
CA ASP A 603 10.84 17.46 -47.82
C ASP A 603 9.88 16.35 -47.33
N ASP A 604 8.58 16.46 -47.66
CA ASP A 604 7.61 15.38 -47.44
C ASP A 604 7.43 15.00 -45.94
N LYS A 605 7.45 16.03 -45.08
CA LYS A 605 7.34 15.94 -43.61
C LYS A 605 6.38 16.98 -43.03
N GLN A 606 5.60 16.54 -42.05
CA GLN A 606 4.68 17.38 -41.30
C GLN A 606 4.91 17.28 -39.79
N LEU A 607 4.97 18.42 -39.10
CA LEU A 607 5.05 18.51 -37.65
C LEU A 607 3.71 18.96 -37.08
N ARG A 608 3.23 18.21 -36.09
CA ARG A 608 2.00 18.49 -35.36
C ARG A 608 2.35 18.74 -33.91
N LEU A 609 1.89 19.87 -33.39
CA LEU A 609 2.06 20.27 -32.00
C LEU A 609 0.69 20.35 -31.34
N GLN A 610 0.60 19.88 -30.11
CA GLN A 610 -0.64 19.92 -29.36
C GLN A 610 -0.38 20.26 -27.90
N SER A 611 -1.19 21.15 -27.35
CA SER A 611 -1.20 21.45 -25.92
C SER A 611 -2.62 21.34 -25.38
N SER A 612 -2.77 20.94 -24.12
CA SER A 612 -4.08 20.92 -23.46
C SER A 612 -4.01 21.43 -22.03
N ILE A 613 -5.10 22.05 -21.61
CA ILE A 613 -5.38 22.42 -20.23
C ILE A 613 -6.75 21.88 -19.87
N ALA A 614 -6.87 21.22 -18.72
CA ALA A 614 -8.13 20.70 -18.23
C ALA A 614 -8.22 20.79 -16.72
N TRP A 615 -9.44 20.87 -16.22
CA TRP A 615 -9.75 20.56 -14.83
C TRP A 615 -10.24 19.12 -14.76
N ALA A 616 -9.83 18.41 -13.71
CA ALA A 616 -10.31 17.07 -13.41
C ALA A 616 -10.80 16.96 -11.98
N HIS A 617 -11.85 16.18 -11.79
CA HIS A 617 -12.41 15.82 -10.49
C HIS A 617 -12.50 14.31 -10.33
N ASP A 618 -11.91 13.81 -9.25
CA ASP A 618 -11.87 12.40 -8.88
C ASP A 618 -12.89 12.06 -7.79
N PHE A 619 -13.80 11.14 -8.11
CA PHE A 619 -14.64 10.45 -7.15
C PHE A 619 -14.03 9.08 -6.87
N VAL A 620 -13.24 9.00 -5.80
CA VAL A 620 -12.67 7.74 -5.32
C VAL A 620 -13.59 7.15 -4.26
N SER A 621 -13.90 5.87 -4.38
CA SER A 621 -14.73 5.15 -3.43
C SER A 621 -14.19 3.73 -3.20
N GLY A 622 -14.36 3.24 -1.99
CA GLY A 622 -13.87 1.93 -1.56
C GLY A 622 -13.44 1.98 -0.11
N PRO A 623 -13.60 0.88 0.65
CA PRO A 623 -13.13 0.85 2.01
C PRO A 623 -11.60 0.98 2.03
N ALA A 624 -11.08 1.73 3.00
CA ALA A 624 -9.69 1.63 3.40
C ALA A 624 -9.37 0.14 3.63
N PRO A 625 -8.24 -0.37 3.11
CA PRO A 625 -7.94 -1.78 3.27
C PRO A 625 -7.84 -2.10 4.77
N THR A 626 -8.21 -3.32 5.14
CA THR A 626 -8.23 -3.75 6.54
C THR A 626 -7.11 -4.76 6.76
N ALA A 627 -6.43 -4.63 7.90
CA ALA A 627 -5.41 -5.58 8.33
C ALA A 627 -5.75 -6.18 9.70
N SER A 628 -5.11 -7.31 10.00
CA SER A 628 -5.11 -7.92 11.33
C SER A 628 -3.77 -8.59 11.63
N PHE A 629 -3.37 -8.64 12.89
CA PHE A 629 -2.15 -9.35 13.27
C PHE A 629 -2.37 -10.86 13.18
N GLN A 630 -1.44 -11.57 12.56
CA GLN A 630 -1.46 -13.04 12.50
C GLN A 630 -1.40 -13.65 13.90
N ALA A 631 -0.63 -13.04 14.80
CA ALA A 631 -0.51 -13.44 16.20
C ALA A 631 -1.73 -13.05 17.07
N LEU A 632 -2.60 -12.14 16.60
CA LEU A 632 -3.83 -11.72 17.29
C LEU A 632 -5.07 -11.94 16.38
N PRO A 633 -5.49 -13.20 16.13
CA PRO A 633 -6.60 -13.46 15.23
C PRO A 633 -7.86 -12.65 15.57
N GLY A 634 -8.38 -11.93 14.57
CA GLY A 634 -9.56 -11.08 14.73
C GLY A 634 -9.27 -9.66 15.27
N SER A 635 -8.01 -9.24 15.42
CA SER A 635 -7.64 -7.85 15.72
C SER A 635 -7.70 -6.96 14.46
N ARG A 636 -8.89 -6.57 14.01
CA ARG A 636 -9.05 -5.83 12.74
C ARG A 636 -8.88 -4.32 12.91
N PHE A 637 -8.17 -3.68 12.00
CA PHE A 637 -8.03 -2.22 11.93
C PHE A 637 -7.89 -1.72 10.48
N SER A 638 -8.33 -0.49 10.22
CA SER A 638 -8.29 0.12 8.88
C SER A 638 -6.96 0.79 8.58
N LEU A 639 -6.56 0.74 7.32
CA LEU A 639 -5.32 1.28 6.80
C LEU A 639 -5.58 2.62 6.09
N ALA A 640 -5.42 3.72 6.81
CA ALA A 640 -5.40 5.04 6.21
C ALA A 640 -4.00 5.34 5.60
N GLY A 641 -3.98 5.71 4.32
CA GLY A 641 -2.79 6.12 3.58
C GLY A 641 -2.88 7.56 3.08
N ALA A 642 -1.91 8.00 2.28
CA ALA A 642 -1.98 9.29 1.59
C ALA A 642 -3.06 9.26 0.49
N GLU A 643 -4.02 10.17 0.56
CA GLU A 643 -5.10 10.33 -0.41
C GLU A 643 -4.91 11.65 -1.17
N GLY A 644 -5.06 11.64 -2.49
CA GLY A 644 -4.95 12.85 -3.31
C GLY A 644 -6.22 13.70 -3.23
N SER A 645 -6.08 15.01 -3.36
CA SER A 645 -7.20 15.94 -3.52
C SER A 645 -8.04 15.55 -4.74
N ALA A 646 -9.36 15.64 -4.60
CA ALA A 646 -10.31 15.31 -5.66
C ALA A 646 -10.12 16.20 -6.90
N ASP A 647 -9.83 17.49 -6.70
CA ASP A 647 -9.64 18.44 -7.79
C ASP A 647 -8.16 18.55 -8.22
N SER A 648 -7.93 18.51 -9.53
CA SER A 648 -6.61 18.72 -10.12
C SER A 648 -6.66 19.55 -11.41
N LEU A 649 -5.58 20.30 -11.65
CA LEU A 649 -5.28 20.95 -12.93
C LEU A 649 -4.42 19.99 -13.76
N LEU A 650 -4.87 19.69 -14.98
CA LEU A 650 -4.13 18.90 -15.95
C LEU A 650 -3.52 19.80 -17.01
N LEU A 651 -2.23 19.58 -17.31
CA LEU A 651 -1.52 20.20 -18.42
C LEU A 651 -0.85 19.12 -19.26
N SER A 652 -1.02 19.17 -20.58
CA SER A 652 -0.33 18.28 -21.51
C SER A 652 0.32 19.04 -22.65
N ALA A 653 1.45 18.53 -23.15
CA ALA A 653 2.10 18.99 -24.36
C ALA A 653 2.59 17.79 -25.17
N GLY A 654 2.42 17.84 -26.49
CA GLY A 654 2.82 16.76 -27.39
C GLY A 654 3.28 17.28 -28.74
N ALA A 655 4.15 16.50 -29.37
CA ALA A 655 4.66 16.72 -30.72
C ALA A 655 4.63 15.40 -31.49
N GLU A 656 4.22 15.45 -32.76
CA GLU A 656 4.21 14.31 -33.67
C GLU A 656 4.81 14.74 -35.01
N LEU A 657 5.82 13.99 -35.46
CA LEU A 657 6.45 14.14 -36.75
C LEU A 657 5.96 13.03 -37.68
N LEU A 658 5.39 13.42 -38.81
CA LEU A 658 4.85 12.54 -39.84
C LEU A 658 5.75 12.60 -41.07
N PHE A 659 5.98 11.45 -41.68
CA PHE A 659 6.75 11.28 -42.91
C PHE A 659 5.85 10.67 -43.98
N ASP A 660 6.03 11.07 -45.24
CA ASP A 660 5.19 10.59 -46.35
C ASP A 660 5.35 9.09 -46.66
N ASN A 661 6.40 8.45 -46.14
CA ASN A 661 6.57 6.99 -46.20
C ASN A 661 5.72 6.22 -45.16
N GLY A 662 4.80 6.90 -44.47
CA GLY A 662 3.91 6.32 -43.46
C GLY A 662 4.52 6.20 -42.07
N LEU A 663 5.79 6.58 -41.88
CA LEU A 663 6.43 6.60 -40.56
C LEU A 663 5.90 7.78 -39.72
N SER A 664 5.73 7.58 -38.41
CA SER A 664 5.44 8.65 -37.45
C SER A 664 6.26 8.52 -36.18
N LEU A 665 6.65 9.65 -35.60
CA LEU A 665 7.33 9.74 -34.31
C LEU A 665 6.59 10.73 -33.41
N ALA A 666 6.06 10.28 -32.29
CA ALA A 666 5.33 11.11 -31.35
C ALA A 666 5.96 11.10 -29.94
N ALA A 667 5.89 12.24 -29.28
CA ALA A 667 6.29 12.43 -27.89
C ALA A 667 5.22 13.25 -27.16
N SER A 668 4.89 12.89 -25.93
CA SER A 668 4.05 13.74 -25.07
C SER A 668 4.47 13.70 -23.62
N VAL A 669 4.14 14.79 -22.92
CA VAL A 669 4.29 14.95 -21.46
C VAL A 669 2.95 15.41 -20.92
N ASP A 670 2.50 14.76 -19.86
CA ASP A 670 1.29 15.05 -19.12
C ASP A 670 1.66 15.37 -17.68
N SER A 671 0.94 16.30 -17.05
CA SER A 671 1.13 16.68 -15.66
C SER A 671 -0.21 16.94 -15.00
N ALA A 672 -0.32 16.57 -13.72
CA ALA A 672 -1.48 16.88 -12.89
C ALA A 672 -1.04 17.51 -11.57
N PHE A 673 -1.66 18.62 -11.23
CA PHE A 673 -1.40 19.40 -10.01
C PHE A 673 -2.65 19.46 -9.15
N ALA A 674 -2.56 18.88 -7.97
CA ALA A 674 -3.58 18.90 -6.93
C ALA A 674 -3.02 19.60 -5.68
N GLN A 675 -3.88 19.97 -4.74
CA GLN A 675 -3.46 20.68 -3.52
C GLN A 675 -2.36 19.94 -2.73
N ASN A 676 -2.40 18.61 -2.73
CA ASN A 676 -1.51 17.74 -1.95
C ASN A 676 -0.87 16.62 -2.80
N SER A 677 -0.93 16.73 -4.13
CA SER A 677 -0.29 15.75 -5.02
C SER A 677 0.16 16.37 -6.32
N GLN A 678 1.28 15.88 -6.84
CA GLN A 678 1.79 16.23 -8.16
C GLN A 678 2.13 14.96 -8.92
N SER A 679 1.79 14.91 -10.20
CA SER A 679 2.16 13.80 -11.06
C SER A 679 2.64 14.28 -12.43
N TYR A 680 3.54 13.50 -13.01
CA TYR A 680 4.17 13.74 -14.29
C TYR A 680 4.22 12.41 -15.03
N ALA A 681 3.80 12.39 -16.29
CA ALA A 681 3.90 11.23 -17.15
C ALA A 681 4.47 11.64 -18.51
N GLY A 682 5.14 10.73 -19.18
CA GLY A 682 5.65 10.95 -20.53
C GLY A 682 5.56 9.69 -21.37
N LYS A 683 5.45 9.87 -22.68
CA LYS A 683 5.49 8.78 -23.65
C LYS A 683 6.28 9.14 -24.90
N LEU A 684 6.82 8.12 -25.54
CA LEU A 684 7.42 8.15 -26.87
C LEU A 684 6.80 7.02 -27.70
N LYS A 685 6.41 7.31 -28.93
CA LYS A 685 5.74 6.37 -29.83
C LYS A 685 6.30 6.46 -31.25
N LEU A 686 6.49 5.31 -31.88
CA LEU A 686 6.85 5.14 -33.27
C LEU A 686 5.71 4.41 -33.97
N GLY A 687 5.21 4.95 -35.09
CA GLY A 687 4.14 4.37 -35.89
C GLY A 687 4.55 4.12 -37.34
N LEU A 688 3.92 3.16 -37.99
CA LEU A 688 4.07 2.88 -39.42
C LEU A 688 2.72 2.52 -40.02
N SER A 689 2.26 3.33 -40.97
CA SER A 689 1.01 3.14 -41.73
C SER A 689 1.29 2.47 -43.07
N PHE A 690 0.47 1.48 -43.46
CA PHE A 690 0.68 0.58 -44.61
C PHE A 690 -0.48 0.48 -45.57
#